data_AF-A0A5C6CW06-F1
#
_entry.id   AF-A0A5C6CW06-F1
#
_cell.length_a   1.000
_cell.length_b   1.000
_cell.length_c   1.000
_cell.angle_alpha   90.00
_cell.angle_beta   90.00
_cell.angle_gamma   90.00
#
_symmetry.space_group_name_H-M   'P 1'
#
loop_
_entity.id
_entity.type
_entity.pdbx_description
1 polymer ?
#
loop_
_entity_poly.entity_id
_entity_poly.type
_entity_poly.pdbx_seq_one_letter_code
_entity_poly.pdbx_strand_id
1 'polypeptide(L)'
;MDHESGLVPIVAMNSGGPLNLVANLVVMIVVLYLLSRLARPALAGTDCRRIVVFGRAGFIGLCIYLTLLYSVTYFGLRPEGLPSALVQLLTFVFYALAILGLWRHAARRPLTDDAVEVDPQEMRLVKTYFAVLLSLAFAVSMIAGVPALLVPILLNFALWTPLGFVLTCMAWFRSGKACPKNQLAADPQPRSLLRKTTRTAGCGCVGVGVLFATLLGFIYVLIGQSVPKTYSTIENPIAAPDPTANLGGELDGFDSPYIGHTGSWDGKGGGMFGSSKLADLDAEVAMGLRWTFMCAYWSALEPDGPVDLSDEIPPAWRALDAFLIAAQKRQLNVLMQAPVVGGNAGGPPAWAGRREAGKSAPEKMDALADFAGKLAERYRPGGTLAQQQRWGTSYGVRAWELDNEPDAYRTHWKDQAADYAEFVTKASLRIKAADPEAVTMAPGAASGGHLVPWLEAALDAEGLHGSPAFKQNGKPYSIGPSVDVVSFHNYEGLDTFLSGQDMTVVRAFQKVRDVFENWESRSAGFEYPRKQEYWHTEGNFDFVGALSKERRAAWRFQFFTRAFAAGIRKVVVMDASPLEQIAVKNYIEMLPQPFPMLPATDQIAMIQGKAVAFQHLGGDVSNAGQVWVVWAEADSGDAVVEIPVVGDHVEVVGVDGHRETRQVLQGRVRLQLRGDPKMPAPILVINRASGAGE
;
A
#
# COMPACT_ATOMS: atom_id res chain seq x y z
N MET A 1 20.65 11.08 -11.04
CA MET A 1 20.92 11.00 -9.59
C MET A 1 19.86 10.06 -9.07
N ASP A 2 20.23 8.79 -8.97
CA ASP A 2 19.30 7.68 -8.87
C ASP A 2 18.89 7.51 -7.42
N HIS A 3 17.65 7.90 -7.11
CA HIS A 3 17.07 7.58 -5.82
C HIS A 3 16.60 6.12 -5.85
N GLU A 4 17.49 5.23 -5.37
CA GLU A 4 17.08 3.91 -4.90
C GLU A 4 15.97 4.11 -3.86
N SER A 5 14.75 3.73 -4.21
CA SER A 5 13.62 3.55 -3.30
C SER A 5 13.87 2.30 -2.43
N GLY A 6 14.97 2.31 -1.69
CA GLY A 6 15.31 1.29 -0.69
C GLY A 6 14.64 1.61 0.63
N LEU A 7 14.24 0.57 1.38
CA LEU A 7 13.93 0.40 2.82
C LEU A 7 13.66 1.64 3.73
N VAL A 8 14.39 2.74 3.55
CA VAL A 8 14.40 3.98 4.33
C VAL A 8 13.03 4.66 4.42
N PRO A 9 12.23 4.86 3.35
CA PRO A 9 10.90 5.46 3.48
C PRO A 9 9.93 4.59 4.28
N ILE A 10 9.99 3.27 4.11
CA ILE A 10 9.16 2.29 4.83
C ILE A 10 9.51 2.27 6.33
N VAL A 11 10.80 2.36 6.66
CA VAL A 11 11.26 2.46 8.05
C VAL A 11 10.95 3.84 8.65
N ALA A 12 11.01 4.92 7.86
CA ALA A 12 10.63 6.27 8.27
C ALA A 12 9.12 6.39 8.57
N MET A 13 8.27 5.73 7.77
CA MET A 13 6.82 5.68 7.94
C MET A 13 6.44 5.00 9.26
N ASN A 14 7.14 3.90 9.58
CA ASN A 14 6.98 3.24 10.88
C ASN A 14 7.54 4.11 12.03
N SER A 15 8.63 4.84 11.81
CA SER A 15 9.30 5.65 12.85
C SER A 15 8.59 6.97 13.20
N GLY A 16 7.47 7.30 12.55
CA GLY A 16 6.79 8.59 12.74
C GLY A 16 7.53 9.78 12.13
N GLY A 17 8.32 9.58 11.07
CA GLY A 17 8.93 10.64 10.25
C GLY A 17 10.46 10.70 10.25
N PRO A 18 11.08 11.51 9.36
CA PRO A 18 12.55 11.53 9.15
C PRO A 18 13.32 12.10 10.34
N LEU A 19 12.77 13.12 11.03
CA LEU A 19 13.36 13.67 12.26
C LEU A 19 13.37 12.62 13.39
N ASN A 20 12.29 11.86 13.52
CA ASN A 20 12.24 10.72 14.43
C ASN A 20 13.23 9.65 13.98
N LEU A 21 13.32 9.30 12.70
CA LEU A 21 14.31 8.35 12.20
C LEU A 21 15.76 8.79 12.49
N VAL A 22 16.10 10.06 12.29
CA VAL A 22 17.41 10.64 12.59
C VAL A 22 17.66 10.65 14.10
N ALA A 23 16.69 11.08 14.91
CA ALA A 23 16.79 11.03 16.36
C ALA A 23 17.00 9.59 16.85
N ASN A 24 16.28 8.63 16.26
CA ASN A 24 16.35 7.21 16.54
C ASN A 24 17.72 6.62 16.14
N LEU A 25 18.26 7.02 14.99
CA LEU A 25 19.60 6.67 14.53
C LEU A 25 20.69 7.26 15.44
N VAL A 26 20.56 8.52 15.86
CA VAL A 26 21.50 9.18 16.77
C VAL A 26 21.47 8.50 18.15
N VAL A 27 20.28 8.25 18.69
CA VAL A 27 20.07 7.47 19.92
C VAL A 27 20.72 6.10 19.81
N MET A 28 20.49 5.38 18.70
CA MET A 28 21.07 4.08 18.45
C MET A 28 22.61 4.14 18.38
N ILE A 29 23.18 5.10 17.65
CA ILE A 29 24.64 5.27 17.52
C ILE A 29 25.27 5.61 18.88
N VAL A 30 24.67 6.51 19.66
CA VAL A 30 25.16 6.89 20.99
C VAL A 30 25.10 5.69 21.95
N VAL A 31 24.00 4.95 21.96
CA VAL A 31 23.84 3.73 22.77
C VAL A 31 24.85 2.67 22.35
N LEU A 32 25.02 2.42 21.04
CA LEU A 32 26.01 1.48 20.51
C LEU A 32 27.45 1.88 20.87
N TYR A 33 27.78 3.18 20.78
CA TYR A 33 29.08 3.71 21.17
C TYR A 33 29.35 3.48 22.67
N LEU A 34 28.40 3.85 23.55
CA LEU A 34 28.52 3.68 25.00
C LEU A 34 28.65 2.19 25.38
N LEU A 35 27.84 1.33 24.78
CA LEU A 35 27.88 -0.11 25.02
C LEU A 35 29.16 -0.76 24.49
N SER A 36 29.66 -0.34 23.32
CA SER A 36 30.94 -0.82 22.78
C SER A 36 32.10 -0.46 23.70
N ARG A 37 32.07 0.75 24.28
CA ARG A 37 33.10 1.23 25.20
C ARG A 37 33.07 0.48 26.52
N LEU A 38 31.88 0.24 27.08
CA LEU A 38 31.69 -0.60 28.27
C LEU A 38 32.07 -2.07 28.03
N ALA A 39 31.94 -2.56 26.80
CA ALA A 39 32.33 -3.92 26.44
C ALA A 39 33.85 -4.07 26.21
N ARG A 40 34.61 -2.99 25.95
CA ARG A 40 36.05 -3.06 25.66
C ARG A 40 36.87 -3.77 26.74
N PRO A 41 36.72 -3.51 28.06
CA PRO A 41 37.46 -4.23 29.09
C PRO A 41 37.13 -5.73 29.11
N ALA A 42 35.87 -6.10 28.86
CA ALA A 42 35.41 -7.49 28.80
C ALA A 42 35.88 -8.22 27.53
N LEU A 43 36.02 -7.51 26.41
CA LEU A 43 36.51 -8.04 25.14
C LEU A 43 38.04 -8.10 25.06
N ALA A 44 38.75 -7.22 25.76
CA ALA A 44 40.21 -7.19 25.85
C ALA A 44 40.77 -8.18 26.90
N GLY A 45 39.93 -8.65 27.82
CA GLY A 45 40.30 -9.70 28.78
C GLY A 45 40.61 -11.02 28.08
N THR A 46 41.74 -11.65 28.42
CA THR A 46 42.17 -12.93 27.86
C THR A 46 41.29 -14.12 28.28
N ASP A 47 40.44 -13.94 29.28
CA ASP A 47 39.51 -14.95 29.79
C ASP A 47 38.06 -14.56 29.48
N CYS A 48 37.47 -15.16 28.43
CA CYS A 48 36.12 -14.88 27.94
C CYS A 48 34.98 -15.23 28.93
N ARG A 49 35.31 -15.61 30.18
CA ARG A 49 34.35 -16.00 31.22
C ARG A 49 33.60 -14.83 31.86
N ARG A 50 33.97 -13.58 31.57
CA ARG A 50 33.43 -12.37 32.25
C ARG A 50 32.52 -11.51 31.37
N ILE A 51 31.77 -12.11 30.44
CA ILE A 51 30.77 -11.35 29.68
C ILE A 51 29.43 -11.45 30.44
N VAL A 52 29.28 -10.53 31.40
CA VAL A 52 28.06 -10.20 32.17
C VAL A 52 27.50 -11.31 33.08
N VAL A 53 27.82 -11.24 34.38
CA VAL A 53 27.10 -11.97 35.42
C VAL A 53 26.04 -11.03 36.01
N PHE A 54 24.77 -11.22 35.67
CA PHE A 54 23.70 -10.60 36.45
C PHE A 54 23.68 -11.26 37.83
N GLY A 55 24.02 -10.52 38.89
CA GLY A 55 23.71 -10.93 40.24
C GLY A 55 22.19 -11.13 40.41
N ARG A 56 21.77 -11.85 41.45
CA ARG A 56 20.35 -12.17 41.70
C ARG A 56 19.43 -10.93 41.62
N ALA A 57 19.89 -9.79 42.14
CA ALA A 57 19.16 -8.52 42.09
C ALA A 57 19.08 -7.93 40.66
N GLY A 58 20.15 -8.02 39.87
CA GLY A 58 20.16 -7.55 38.48
C GLY A 58 19.24 -8.39 37.57
N PHE A 59 19.17 -9.70 37.81
CA PHE A 59 18.24 -10.58 37.10
C PHE A 59 16.78 -10.30 37.46
N ILE A 60 16.48 -10.09 38.74
CA ILE A 60 15.15 -9.67 39.19
C ILE A 60 14.77 -8.32 38.55
N GLY A 61 15.70 -7.36 38.52
CA GLY A 61 15.51 -6.06 37.87
C GLY A 61 15.19 -6.16 36.38
N LEU A 62 15.88 -7.05 35.65
CA LEU A 62 15.61 -7.31 34.23
C LEU A 62 14.20 -7.90 34.03
N CYS A 63 13.79 -8.86 34.87
CA CYS A 63 12.45 -9.46 34.77
C CYS A 63 11.35 -8.43 35.04
N ILE A 64 11.54 -7.57 36.04
CA ILE A 64 10.62 -6.46 36.35
C ILE A 64 10.58 -5.47 35.18
N TYR A 65 11.74 -5.08 34.64
CA TYR A 65 11.82 -4.19 33.49
C TYR A 65 11.06 -4.75 32.27
N LEU A 66 11.28 -6.02 31.91
CA LEU A 66 10.58 -6.66 30.79
C LEU A 66 9.06 -6.73 31.05
N THR A 67 8.64 -7.03 32.29
CA THR A 67 7.23 -7.07 32.67
C THR A 67 6.58 -5.70 32.56
N LEU A 68 7.25 -4.64 33.04
CA LEU A 68 6.78 -3.27 32.97
C LEU A 68 6.77 -2.74 31.54
N LEU A 69 7.83 -2.99 30.77
CA LEU A 69 7.90 -2.65 29.36
C LEU A 69 6.73 -3.29 28.61
N TYR A 70 6.48 -4.58 28.82
CA TYR A 70 5.37 -5.30 28.21
C TYR A 70 4.02 -4.73 28.66
N SER A 71 3.85 -4.46 29.95
CA SER A 71 2.59 -3.94 30.50
C SER A 71 2.28 -2.52 29.99
N VAL A 72 3.28 -1.63 29.97
CA VAL A 72 3.11 -0.23 29.55
C VAL A 72 2.96 -0.12 28.04
N THR A 73 3.77 -0.84 27.26
CA THR A 73 3.68 -0.77 25.78
C THR A 73 2.42 -1.43 25.25
N TYR A 74 1.89 -2.47 25.89
CA TYR A 74 0.68 -3.15 25.41
C TYR A 74 -0.61 -2.60 26.02
N PHE A 75 -0.72 -2.46 27.34
CA PHE A 75 -1.98 -2.02 27.96
C PHE A 75 -2.12 -0.51 28.05
N GLY A 76 -1.00 0.22 28.15
CA GLY A 76 -1.01 1.68 28.29
C GLY A 76 -1.07 2.46 26.97
N LEU A 77 -0.53 1.90 25.88
CA LEU A 77 -0.39 2.62 24.60
C LEU A 77 -1.35 2.15 23.48
N ARG A 78 -1.95 0.96 23.57
CA ARG A 78 -2.92 0.47 22.57
C ARG A 78 -4.06 -0.38 23.19
N PRO A 79 -5.05 0.25 23.83
CA PRO A 79 -6.17 -0.48 24.43
C PRO A 79 -7.11 -1.15 23.41
N GLU A 80 -7.13 -0.74 22.14
CA GLU A 80 -8.20 -1.10 21.18
C GLU A 80 -7.85 -2.24 20.19
N GLY A 81 -6.75 -2.99 20.40
CA GLY A 81 -6.34 -4.06 19.48
C GLY A 81 -5.43 -5.09 20.12
N LEU A 82 -5.98 -5.91 21.02
CA LEU A 82 -5.23 -7.00 21.65
C LEU A 82 -4.74 -8.00 20.59
N PRO A 83 -3.44 -8.34 20.52
CA PRO A 83 -2.95 -9.38 19.61
C PRO A 83 -3.55 -10.73 19.98
N SER A 84 -3.69 -11.63 19.00
CA SER A 84 -4.28 -12.96 19.22
C SER A 84 -3.53 -13.73 20.31
N ALA A 85 -4.24 -14.55 21.08
CA ALA A 85 -3.69 -15.34 22.19
C ALA A 85 -2.47 -16.19 21.77
N LEU A 86 -2.37 -16.55 20.49
CA LEU A 86 -1.25 -17.29 19.93
C LEU A 86 0.05 -16.46 19.91
N VAL A 87 -0.02 -15.19 19.49
CA VAL A 87 1.13 -14.27 19.51
C VAL A 87 1.60 -14.05 20.96
N GLN A 88 0.64 -13.97 21.89
CA GLN A 88 0.93 -13.83 23.33
C GLN A 88 1.65 -15.06 23.88
N LEU A 89 1.17 -16.26 23.54
CA LEU A 89 1.76 -17.53 23.98
C LEU A 89 3.17 -17.71 23.41
N LEU A 90 3.38 -17.42 22.11
CA LEU A 90 4.69 -17.50 21.46
C LEU A 90 5.69 -16.51 22.07
N THR A 91 5.27 -15.27 22.31
CA THR A 91 6.12 -14.25 22.94
C THR A 91 6.50 -14.64 24.37
N PHE A 92 5.53 -15.15 25.14
CA PHE A 92 5.77 -15.64 26.49
C PHE A 92 6.75 -16.83 26.52
N VAL A 93 6.57 -17.83 25.65
CA VAL A 93 7.47 -18.98 25.54
C VAL A 93 8.89 -18.53 25.21
N PHE A 94 9.02 -17.56 24.30
CA PHE A 94 10.32 -17.01 23.91
C PHE A 94 11.05 -16.35 25.09
N TYR A 95 10.37 -15.47 25.83
CA TYR A 95 10.96 -14.84 27.02
C TYR A 95 11.21 -15.83 28.16
N ALA A 96 10.31 -16.79 28.37
CA ALA A 96 10.46 -17.83 29.38
C ALA A 96 11.73 -18.66 29.13
N LEU A 97 12.05 -19.01 27.88
CA LEU A 97 13.28 -19.72 27.52
C LEU A 97 14.54 -18.89 27.81
N ALA A 98 14.52 -17.60 27.49
CA ALA A 98 15.64 -16.69 27.79
C ALA A 98 15.86 -16.55 29.31
N ILE A 99 14.78 -16.37 30.07
CA ILE A 99 14.79 -16.30 31.54
C ILE A 99 15.30 -17.61 32.15
N LEU A 100 14.85 -18.77 31.66
CA LEU A 100 15.30 -20.08 32.15
C LEU A 100 16.79 -20.32 31.86
N GLY A 101 17.26 -19.88 30.69
CA GLY A 101 18.68 -19.93 30.31
C GLY A 101 19.57 -19.10 31.24
N LEU A 102 19.16 -17.87 31.52
CA LEU A 102 19.83 -16.98 32.47
C LEU A 102 19.80 -17.52 33.90
N TRP A 103 18.67 -18.07 34.34
CA TRP A 103 18.53 -18.67 35.67
C TRP A 103 19.46 -19.88 35.87
N ARG A 104 19.58 -20.75 34.87
CA ARG A 104 20.56 -21.86 34.88
C ARG A 104 22.01 -21.37 34.88
N HIS A 105 22.29 -20.22 34.28
CA HIS A 105 23.63 -19.64 34.26
C HIS A 105 24.00 -18.99 35.62
N ALA A 106 23.01 -18.42 36.33
CA ALA A 106 23.17 -17.80 37.65
C ALA A 106 23.48 -18.79 38.79
N ALA A 107 23.21 -20.10 38.59
CA ALA A 107 23.58 -21.14 39.56
C ALA A 107 25.10 -21.37 39.69
N ARG A 108 25.92 -20.75 38.82
CA ARG A 108 27.38 -20.77 38.94
C ARG A 108 27.80 -19.61 39.85
N ARG A 109 28.33 -19.92 41.05
CA ARG A 109 28.82 -18.90 41.99
C ARG A 109 29.85 -18.00 41.29
N PRO A 110 29.75 -16.67 41.37
CA PRO A 110 30.78 -15.79 40.85
C PRO A 110 32.11 -16.08 41.56
N LEU A 111 33.21 -16.14 40.81
CA LEU A 111 34.55 -16.19 41.39
C LEU A 111 34.78 -14.88 42.15
N THR A 112 35.15 -14.98 43.42
CA THR A 112 35.06 -13.88 44.38
C THR A 112 36.11 -12.79 44.24
N ASP A 113 37.18 -12.96 43.46
CA ASP A 113 38.40 -12.19 43.76
C ASP A 113 38.98 -11.34 42.63
N ASP A 114 38.22 -10.94 41.62
CA ASP A 114 38.70 -9.92 40.68
C ASP A 114 37.52 -9.19 40.02
N ALA A 115 36.91 -8.27 40.76
CA ALA A 115 36.10 -7.24 40.11
C ALA A 115 37.05 -6.38 39.28
N VAL A 116 36.84 -6.31 37.96
CA VAL A 116 37.47 -5.26 37.16
C VAL A 116 36.80 -3.96 37.62
N GLU A 117 37.52 -3.13 38.38
CA GLU A 117 37.02 -1.82 38.76
C GLU A 117 36.75 -1.03 37.49
N VAL A 118 35.46 -0.87 37.18
CA VAL A 118 35.03 0.06 36.13
C VAL A 118 35.20 1.45 36.70
N ASP A 119 35.96 2.30 36.00
CA ASP A 119 36.20 3.67 36.41
C ASP A 119 34.87 4.34 36.80
N PRO A 120 34.70 4.75 38.08
CA PRO A 120 33.49 5.41 38.56
C PRO A 120 33.15 6.69 37.79
N GLN A 121 34.12 7.33 37.12
CA GLN A 121 33.88 8.45 36.22
C GLN A 121 33.25 7.99 34.90
N GLU A 122 33.76 6.95 34.25
CA GLU A 122 33.14 6.40 33.03
C GLU A 122 31.72 5.90 33.29
N MET A 123 31.49 5.22 34.42
CA MET A 123 30.14 4.77 34.79
C MET A 123 29.19 5.93 35.08
N ARG A 124 29.66 7.02 35.70
CA ARG A 124 28.88 8.25 35.86
C ARG A 124 28.56 8.89 34.52
N LEU A 125 29.53 8.95 33.61
CA LEU A 125 29.35 9.51 32.27
C LEU A 125 28.28 8.74 31.48
N VAL A 126 28.31 7.40 31.51
CA VAL A 126 27.30 6.56 30.86
C VAL A 126 25.91 6.78 31.47
N LYS A 127 25.80 6.80 32.80
CA LYS A 127 24.53 7.05 33.49
C LYS A 127 23.96 8.42 33.12
N THR A 128 24.80 9.46 33.09
CA THR A 128 24.40 10.81 32.70
C THR A 128 23.93 10.85 31.25
N TYR A 129 24.67 10.26 30.31
CA TYR A 129 24.23 10.21 28.91
C TYR A 129 22.93 9.44 28.74
N PHE A 130 22.78 8.29 29.40
CA PHE A 130 21.54 7.51 29.33
C PHE A 130 20.34 8.28 29.89
N ALA A 131 20.52 8.96 31.04
CA ALA A 131 19.47 9.77 31.64
C ALA A 131 19.08 10.98 30.77
N VAL A 132 20.06 11.67 30.18
CA VAL A 132 19.82 12.80 29.26
C VAL A 132 19.08 12.32 28.01
N LEU A 133 19.52 11.21 27.41
CA LEU A 133 18.91 10.65 26.20
C LEU A 133 17.46 10.22 26.45
N LEU A 134 17.20 9.54 27.57
CA LEU A 134 15.85 9.10 27.95
C LEU A 134 14.93 10.30 28.22
N SER A 135 15.44 11.34 28.88
CA SER A 135 14.70 12.57 29.18
C SER A 135 14.38 13.34 27.90
N LEU A 136 15.33 13.44 26.97
CA LEU A 136 15.13 14.10 25.67
C LEU A 136 14.09 13.34 24.83
N ALA A 137 14.20 12.02 24.77
CA ALA A 137 13.25 11.17 24.04
C ALA A 137 11.84 11.25 24.63
N PHE A 138 11.71 11.33 25.95
CA PHE A 138 10.43 11.51 26.62
C PHE A 138 9.82 12.88 26.33
N ALA A 139 10.62 13.96 26.38
CA ALA A 139 10.18 15.30 26.05
C ALA A 139 9.73 15.42 24.58
N VAL A 140 10.50 14.86 23.63
CA VAL A 140 10.14 14.85 22.21
C VAL A 140 8.85 14.04 21.98
N SER A 141 8.68 12.90 22.65
CA SER A 141 7.48 12.07 22.51
C SER A 141 6.23 12.75 23.08
N MET A 142 6.37 13.59 24.11
CA MET A 142 5.27 14.40 24.66
C MET A 142 4.88 15.56 23.71
N ILE A 143 5.85 16.16 23.02
CA ILE A 143 5.61 17.29 22.09
C ILE A 143 5.01 16.80 20.76
N ALA A 144 5.44 15.64 20.27
CA ALA A 144 5.08 15.17 18.91
C ALA A 144 3.78 14.36 18.83
N GLY A 145 3.15 13.99 19.95
CA GLY A 145 1.89 13.21 19.96
C GLY A 145 1.99 11.79 19.40
N VAL A 146 3.20 11.30 19.11
CA VAL A 146 3.48 9.96 18.55
C VAL A 146 4.52 9.28 19.45
N PRO A 147 4.41 7.97 19.74
CA PRO A 147 5.40 7.25 20.55
C PRO A 147 6.73 7.09 19.78
N ALA A 148 7.56 8.14 19.79
CA ALA A 148 8.85 8.21 19.11
C ALA A 148 9.81 7.07 19.51
N LEU A 149 9.57 6.45 20.67
CA LEU A 149 10.35 5.35 21.21
C LEU A 149 10.00 3.97 20.64
N LEU A 150 8.83 3.76 20.02
CA LEU A 150 8.37 2.40 19.68
C LEU A 150 9.22 1.74 18.60
N VAL A 151 9.54 2.44 17.52
CA VAL A 151 10.35 1.88 16.42
C VAL A 151 11.82 1.70 16.76
N PRO A 152 12.48 2.61 17.50
CA PRO A 152 13.78 2.36 18.10
C PRO A 152 13.78 1.15 18.99
N ILE A 153 12.76 0.99 19.84
CA ILE A 153 12.65 -0.16 20.73
C ILE A 153 12.46 -1.43 19.91
N LEU A 154 11.61 -1.44 18.87
CA LEU A 154 11.41 -2.60 18.01
C LEU A 154 12.64 -2.95 17.17
N LEU A 155 13.35 -1.96 16.60
CA LEU A 155 14.61 -2.18 15.88
C LEU A 155 15.74 -2.60 16.82
N ASN A 156 15.86 -1.97 17.98
CA ASN A 156 16.78 -2.37 19.04
C ASN A 156 16.47 -3.80 19.47
N PHE A 157 15.20 -4.16 19.66
CA PHE A 157 14.79 -5.51 20.01
C PHE A 157 15.08 -6.52 18.89
N ALA A 158 14.80 -6.16 17.63
CA ALA A 158 15.07 -7.00 16.45
C ALA A 158 16.56 -7.18 16.15
N LEU A 159 17.42 -6.21 16.50
CA LEU A 159 18.88 -6.28 16.33
C LEU A 159 19.59 -6.92 17.53
N TRP A 160 19.20 -6.57 18.76
CA TRP A 160 19.83 -7.05 19.98
C TRP A 160 19.38 -8.43 20.40
N THR A 161 18.16 -8.86 20.07
CA THR A 161 17.74 -10.23 20.40
C THR A 161 18.60 -11.26 19.65
N PRO A 162 18.84 -11.13 18.32
CA PRO A 162 19.80 -11.98 17.61
C PRO A 162 21.24 -11.76 18.07
N LEU A 163 21.68 -10.52 18.27
CA LEU A 163 23.08 -10.23 18.63
C LEU A 163 23.43 -10.70 20.04
N GLY A 164 22.58 -10.43 21.04
CA GLY A 164 22.76 -10.90 22.41
C GLY A 164 22.74 -12.43 22.49
N PHE A 165 21.91 -13.06 21.67
CA PHE A 165 21.91 -14.50 21.52
C PHE A 165 23.22 -15.01 20.89
N VAL A 166 23.66 -14.46 19.75
CA VAL A 166 24.94 -14.82 19.09
C VAL A 166 26.14 -14.63 20.02
N LEU A 167 26.22 -13.51 20.75
CA LEU A 167 27.30 -13.25 21.71
C LEU A 167 27.30 -14.27 22.86
N THR A 168 26.12 -14.65 23.35
CA THR A 168 25.98 -15.70 24.36
C THR A 168 26.45 -17.05 23.82
N CYS A 169 26.10 -17.39 22.57
CA CYS A 169 26.55 -18.60 21.89
C CYS A 169 28.08 -18.62 21.67
N MET A 170 28.67 -17.49 21.28
CA MET A 170 30.11 -17.33 21.08
C MET A 170 30.89 -17.48 22.39
N ALA A 171 30.42 -16.83 23.47
CA ALA A 171 31.01 -16.96 24.80
C ALA A 171 30.98 -18.42 25.28
N TRP A 172 29.87 -19.12 25.02
CA TRP A 172 29.74 -20.54 25.35
C TRP A 172 30.70 -21.42 24.51
N PHE A 173 30.76 -21.25 23.18
CA PHE A 173 31.66 -22.03 22.32
C PHE A 173 33.15 -21.86 22.65
N ARG A 174 33.58 -20.63 22.94
CA ARG A 174 34.97 -20.34 23.33
C ARG A 174 35.32 -20.96 24.69
N SER A 175 34.40 -20.92 25.66
CA SER A 175 34.61 -21.56 26.97
C SER A 175 34.74 -23.10 26.90
N GLY A 176 34.15 -23.73 25.87
CA GLY A 176 34.27 -25.17 25.61
C GLY A 176 35.63 -25.61 25.03
N LYS A 177 36.44 -24.65 24.55
CA LYS A 177 37.82 -24.87 24.06
C LYS A 177 38.84 -24.41 25.11
N ALA A 178 38.73 -24.89 26.34
CA ALA A 178 39.74 -24.59 27.36
C ALA A 178 41.01 -25.47 27.17
N CYS A 179 42.09 -24.77 26.86
CA CYS A 179 43.51 -24.98 27.17
C CYS A 179 44.24 -26.28 26.75
N PRO A 180 45.44 -26.18 26.12
CA PRO A 180 46.37 -27.28 26.01
C PRO A 180 46.72 -27.81 27.41
N LYS A 181 46.56 -29.13 27.58
CA LYS A 181 46.98 -29.85 28.78
C LYS A 181 48.48 -29.63 29.01
N ASN A 182 48.84 -28.97 30.11
CA ASN A 182 50.03 -29.33 30.86
C ASN A 182 49.77 -29.09 32.35
N GLN A 183 50.06 -30.13 33.13
CA GLN A 183 50.17 -30.17 34.60
C GLN A 183 48.88 -30.07 35.42
N LEU A 184 48.31 -31.22 35.77
CA LEU A 184 48.52 -31.87 37.09
C LEU A 184 47.67 -33.15 37.15
N ALA A 185 48.21 -34.13 37.88
CA ALA A 185 47.73 -35.49 37.96
C ALA A 185 46.39 -35.63 38.70
N ALA A 186 45.69 -36.72 38.37
CA ALA A 186 44.60 -37.35 39.12
C ALA A 186 43.26 -36.58 39.25
N ASP A 187 42.32 -36.84 38.34
CA ASP A 187 41.17 -37.73 38.61
C ASP A 187 40.31 -37.89 37.34
N PRO A 188 39.64 -39.03 37.10
CA PRO A 188 38.89 -39.27 35.88
C PRO A 188 37.55 -38.52 35.94
N GLN A 189 37.54 -37.24 35.53
CA GLN A 189 36.28 -36.50 35.43
C GLN A 189 35.43 -36.96 34.22
N PRO A 190 34.09 -37.08 34.40
CA PRO A 190 33.17 -37.57 33.38
C PRO A 190 33.07 -36.58 32.22
N ARG A 191 33.78 -36.87 31.13
CA ARG A 191 33.86 -36.05 29.90
C ARG A 191 32.58 -35.97 29.06
N SER A 192 31.39 -36.32 29.56
CA SER A 192 30.23 -36.49 28.68
C SER A 192 29.19 -35.36 28.70
N LEU A 193 29.07 -34.54 29.76
CA LEU A 193 27.95 -33.59 29.87
C LEU A 193 28.23 -32.21 29.27
N LEU A 194 29.43 -31.65 29.49
CA LEU A 194 29.80 -30.31 29.02
C LEU A 194 30.00 -30.26 27.49
N ARG A 195 30.55 -31.35 26.93
CA ARG A 195 30.71 -31.55 25.49
C ARG A 195 29.39 -31.83 24.79
N LYS A 196 28.45 -32.51 25.47
CA LYS A 196 27.06 -32.64 24.99
C LYS A 196 26.37 -31.28 24.98
N THR A 197 26.39 -30.54 26.08
CA THR A 197 25.68 -29.24 26.21
C THR A 197 26.20 -28.12 25.31
N THR A 198 27.53 -28.01 25.11
CA THR A 198 28.11 -27.08 24.12
C THR A 198 27.70 -27.43 22.69
N ARG A 199 27.60 -28.72 22.36
CA ARG A 199 27.11 -29.18 21.05
C ARG A 199 25.62 -28.90 20.90
N THR A 200 24.80 -29.09 21.93
CA THR A 200 23.36 -28.75 21.89
C THR A 200 23.10 -27.24 21.78
N ALA A 201 23.88 -26.40 22.47
CA ALA A 201 23.74 -24.95 22.39
C ALA A 201 24.17 -24.40 21.02
N GLY A 202 25.25 -24.91 20.44
CA GLY A 202 25.65 -24.57 19.07
C GLY A 202 24.63 -25.00 18.02
N CYS A 203 24.02 -26.18 18.18
CA CYS A 203 22.86 -26.58 17.39
C CYS A 203 21.67 -25.64 17.60
N GLY A 204 21.47 -25.10 18.81
CA GLY A 204 20.41 -24.12 19.10
C GLY A 204 20.61 -22.80 18.36
N CYS A 205 21.83 -22.29 18.24
CA CYS A 205 22.07 -21.00 17.61
C CYS A 205 22.06 -21.02 16.09
N VAL A 206 22.62 -22.10 15.53
CA VAL A 206 22.36 -22.45 14.13
C VAL A 206 20.87 -22.67 13.93
N GLY A 207 20.18 -23.30 14.90
CA GLY A 207 18.74 -23.52 14.88
C GLY A 207 17.91 -22.23 14.78
N VAL A 208 18.23 -21.18 15.54
CA VAL A 208 17.52 -19.89 15.49
C VAL A 208 17.86 -19.10 14.23
N GLY A 209 19.13 -19.09 13.82
CA GLY A 209 19.52 -18.45 12.55
C GLY A 209 18.84 -19.11 11.35
N VAL A 210 18.78 -20.45 11.35
CA VAL A 210 18.00 -21.23 10.40
C VAL A 210 16.52 -20.90 10.55
N LEU A 211 15.94 -20.84 11.75
CA LEU A 211 14.53 -20.51 11.95
C LEU A 211 14.17 -19.13 11.39
N PHE A 212 15.01 -18.11 11.58
CA PHE A 212 14.80 -16.77 11.06
C PHE A 212 14.97 -16.70 9.55
N ALA A 213 16.01 -17.34 9.00
CA ALA A 213 16.18 -17.47 7.55
C ALA A 213 15.05 -18.28 6.91
N THR A 214 14.56 -19.31 7.60
CA THR A 214 13.39 -20.11 7.23
C THR A 214 12.13 -19.28 7.33
N LEU A 215 11.97 -18.40 8.33
CA LEU A 215 10.81 -17.52 8.45
C LEU A 215 10.80 -16.46 7.34
N LEU A 216 11.93 -15.80 7.07
CA LEU A 216 12.06 -14.86 5.96
C LEU A 216 11.89 -15.56 4.61
N GLY A 217 12.50 -16.73 4.45
CA GLY A 217 12.32 -17.59 3.29
C GLY A 217 10.87 -18.02 3.13
N PHE A 218 10.18 -18.34 4.22
CA PHE A 218 8.77 -18.70 4.24
C PHE A 218 7.89 -17.50 3.90
N ILE A 219 8.15 -16.31 4.44
CA ILE A 219 7.45 -15.07 4.06
C ILE A 219 7.67 -14.76 2.58
N TYR A 220 8.90 -14.87 2.09
CA TYR A 220 9.21 -14.67 0.67
C TYR A 220 8.53 -15.71 -0.23
N VAL A 221 8.50 -16.97 0.19
CA VAL A 221 7.77 -18.05 -0.51
C VAL A 221 6.27 -17.80 -0.45
N LEU A 222 5.73 -17.40 0.69
CA LEU A 222 4.31 -17.08 0.85
C LEU A 222 3.90 -15.92 -0.05
N ILE A 223 4.60 -14.78 0.03
CA ILE A 223 4.36 -13.62 -0.85
C ILE A 223 4.56 -14.02 -2.32
N GLY A 224 5.55 -14.87 -2.58
CA GLY A 224 5.78 -15.43 -3.91
C GLY A 224 4.65 -16.35 -4.40
N GLN A 225 3.96 -17.04 -3.50
CA GLN A 225 2.77 -17.86 -3.79
C GLN A 225 1.51 -17.01 -3.90
N SER A 226 1.53 -15.77 -3.43
CA SER A 226 0.41 -14.82 -3.52
C SER A 226 0.19 -14.21 -4.90
N VAL A 227 0.94 -14.65 -5.91
CA VAL A 227 0.63 -14.26 -7.28
C VAL A 227 -0.58 -15.06 -7.77
N PRO A 228 -1.65 -14.39 -8.24
CA PRO A 228 -2.77 -15.09 -8.84
C PRO A 228 -2.28 -16.11 -9.88
N LYS A 229 -2.75 -17.36 -9.75
CA LYS A 229 -2.37 -18.43 -10.68
C LYS A 229 -3.38 -18.57 -11.80
N THR A 230 -4.59 -18.11 -11.55
CA THR A 230 -5.71 -18.17 -12.46
C THR A 230 -6.22 -16.76 -12.73
N TYR A 231 -6.50 -16.51 -14.01
CA TYR A 231 -6.99 -15.23 -14.48
C TYR A 231 -8.32 -15.49 -15.19
N SER A 232 -9.41 -15.53 -14.41
CA SER A 232 -10.75 -15.76 -14.94
C SER A 232 -11.19 -14.61 -15.84
N THR A 233 -11.80 -14.94 -16.98
CA THR A 233 -12.59 -13.98 -17.76
C THR A 233 -13.93 -13.74 -17.07
N ILE A 234 -14.49 -12.55 -17.23
CA ILE A 234 -15.86 -12.28 -16.81
C ILE A 234 -16.84 -12.90 -17.81
N GLU A 235 -17.93 -13.51 -17.34
CA GLU A 235 -18.93 -14.12 -18.22
C GLU A 235 -19.74 -13.06 -18.98
N ASN A 236 -20.05 -11.94 -18.33
CA ASN A 236 -20.89 -10.87 -18.86
C ASN A 236 -20.18 -9.52 -18.75
N PRO A 237 -19.16 -9.22 -19.59
CA PRO A 237 -18.45 -7.94 -19.54
C PRO A 237 -19.42 -6.77 -19.78
N ILE A 238 -19.10 -5.61 -19.21
CA ILE A 238 -19.84 -4.39 -19.57
C ILE A 238 -19.48 -4.04 -21.02
N ALA A 239 -20.49 -3.76 -21.83
CA ALA A 239 -20.30 -3.35 -23.23
C ALA A 239 -19.34 -2.14 -23.32
N ALA A 240 -18.73 -1.95 -24.49
CA ALA A 240 -17.92 -0.76 -24.75
C ALA A 240 -18.74 0.52 -24.48
N PRO A 241 -18.11 1.60 -23.98
CA PRO A 241 -18.80 2.86 -23.79
C PRO A 241 -19.41 3.35 -25.12
N ASP A 242 -20.59 3.94 -25.04
CA ASP A 242 -21.19 4.61 -26.19
C ASP A 242 -20.28 5.78 -26.59
N PRO A 243 -19.81 5.88 -27.84
CA PRO A 243 -18.97 6.99 -28.29
C PRO A 243 -19.61 8.37 -28.11
N THR A 244 -20.94 8.43 -27.97
CA THR A 244 -21.70 9.65 -27.70
C THR A 244 -21.88 9.94 -26.20
N ALA A 245 -21.56 8.99 -25.32
CA ALA A 245 -21.60 9.20 -23.88
C ALA A 245 -20.50 10.19 -23.47
N ASN A 246 -20.92 11.39 -23.07
CA ASN A 246 -20.05 12.46 -22.68
C ASN A 246 -20.10 12.67 -21.16
N LEU A 247 -19.60 11.67 -20.43
CA LEU A 247 -19.44 11.82 -18.99
C LEU A 247 -18.41 12.93 -18.73
N GLY A 248 -18.77 13.97 -17.98
CA GLY A 248 -17.85 15.06 -17.62
C GLY A 248 -17.74 16.22 -18.62
N GLY A 249 -18.64 16.36 -19.59
CA GLY A 249 -18.94 17.61 -20.30
C GLY A 249 -17.84 18.17 -21.23
N GLU A 250 -17.28 17.35 -22.12
CA GLU A 250 -16.35 17.76 -23.21
C GLU A 250 -14.96 18.24 -22.77
N LEU A 251 -14.52 17.97 -21.54
CA LEU A 251 -13.14 18.29 -21.15
C LEU A 251 -12.13 17.46 -21.96
N ASP A 252 -11.09 18.12 -22.50
CA ASP A 252 -10.08 17.48 -23.34
C ASP A 252 -9.34 16.34 -22.60
N GLY A 253 -9.34 15.15 -23.19
CA GLY A 253 -8.73 13.94 -22.62
C GLY A 253 -9.47 13.34 -21.43
N PHE A 254 -10.66 13.84 -21.08
CA PHE A 254 -11.48 13.29 -19.98
C PHE A 254 -11.93 11.85 -20.28
N ASP A 255 -12.11 11.51 -21.56
CA ASP A 255 -12.42 10.17 -22.05
C ASP A 255 -11.27 9.16 -21.86
N SER A 256 -10.03 9.63 -21.67
CA SER A 256 -8.87 8.75 -21.48
C SER A 256 -9.10 7.75 -20.34
N PRO A 257 -8.89 6.44 -20.55
CA PRO A 257 -9.19 5.40 -19.58
C PRO A 257 -8.06 5.14 -18.58
N TYR A 258 -6.99 5.94 -18.62
CA TYR A 258 -5.80 5.74 -17.82
C TYR A 258 -5.64 6.88 -16.82
N ILE A 259 -5.69 6.56 -15.53
CA ILE A 259 -5.57 7.52 -14.43
C ILE A 259 -4.17 7.43 -13.84
N GLY A 260 -3.41 8.52 -13.82
CA GLY A 260 -2.20 8.60 -13.01
C GLY A 260 -2.53 8.77 -11.55
N HIS A 261 -1.71 8.21 -10.66
CA HIS A 261 -1.89 8.38 -9.22
C HIS A 261 -0.61 8.81 -8.53
N THR A 262 -0.40 10.13 -8.52
CA THR A 262 0.68 10.76 -7.75
C THR A 262 0.57 10.55 -6.23
N GLY A 263 -0.63 10.25 -5.70
CA GLY A 263 -0.86 9.91 -4.30
C GLY A 263 -0.49 11.03 -3.34
N SER A 264 -1.39 12.00 -3.16
CA SER A 264 -1.20 13.02 -2.11
C SER A 264 -1.43 12.40 -0.74
N TRP A 265 -0.43 12.53 0.14
CA TRP A 265 -0.47 11.95 1.48
C TRP A 265 -0.70 12.99 2.57
N ASP A 266 -0.46 14.27 2.28
CA ASP A 266 -0.67 15.38 3.23
C ASP A 266 -2.07 16.01 3.14
N GLY A 267 -2.89 15.55 2.18
CA GLY A 267 -4.28 15.97 2.00
C GLY A 267 -4.47 17.35 1.36
N LYS A 268 -3.42 17.93 0.76
CA LYS A 268 -3.46 19.28 0.18
C LYS A 268 -2.51 19.46 -1.01
N GLY A 269 -2.24 18.40 -1.76
CA GLY A 269 -1.42 18.46 -2.97
C GLY A 269 0.03 18.01 -2.81
N GLY A 270 0.44 17.59 -1.61
CA GLY A 270 1.79 17.15 -1.29
C GLY A 270 1.90 15.65 -1.01
N GLY A 271 3.13 15.15 -1.06
CA GLY A 271 3.50 13.80 -0.67
C GLY A 271 3.64 13.68 0.84
N MET A 272 4.20 12.55 1.28
CA MET A 272 4.40 12.28 2.69
C MET A 272 5.27 13.37 3.31
N PHE A 273 4.85 13.91 4.46
CA PHE A 273 5.50 15.04 5.13
C PHE A 273 5.46 16.36 4.36
N GLY A 274 4.54 16.51 3.40
CA GLY A 274 4.37 17.74 2.61
C GLY A 274 5.42 17.94 1.52
N SER A 275 6.10 16.87 1.08
CA SER A 275 6.97 16.94 -0.08
C SER A 275 6.19 17.32 -1.34
N SER A 276 6.85 17.92 -2.34
CA SER A 276 6.17 18.25 -3.60
C SER A 276 5.90 16.98 -4.42
N LYS A 277 4.72 16.92 -5.04
CA LYS A 277 4.32 15.87 -6.00
C LYS A 277 4.35 16.32 -7.46
N LEU A 278 4.86 17.53 -7.72
CA LEU A 278 4.83 18.09 -9.07
C LEU A 278 5.69 17.34 -10.10
N ALA A 279 6.78 16.71 -9.65
CA ALA A 279 7.63 15.88 -10.53
C ALA A 279 6.93 14.57 -10.94
N ASP A 280 6.01 14.07 -10.11
CA ASP A 280 5.23 12.87 -10.44
C ASP A 280 4.27 13.18 -11.60
N LEU A 281 3.76 14.42 -11.70
CA LEU A 281 2.95 14.86 -12.85
C LEU A 281 3.75 14.84 -14.17
N ASP A 282 5.06 15.14 -14.13
CA ASP A 282 5.92 15.04 -15.32
C ASP A 282 6.10 13.59 -15.76
N ALA A 283 6.23 12.67 -14.79
CA ALA A 283 6.28 11.23 -15.08
C ALA A 283 4.95 10.72 -15.66
N GLU A 284 3.81 11.22 -15.16
CA GLU A 284 2.49 10.88 -15.69
C GLU A 284 2.33 11.32 -17.16
N VAL A 285 2.71 12.56 -17.49
CA VAL A 285 2.73 13.05 -18.88
C VAL A 285 3.69 12.23 -19.74
N ALA A 286 4.87 11.88 -19.24
CA ALA A 286 5.86 11.10 -19.98
C ALA A 286 5.36 9.68 -20.32
N MET A 287 4.44 9.14 -19.53
CA MET A 287 3.72 7.89 -19.80
C MET A 287 2.57 8.03 -20.80
N GLY A 288 2.19 9.26 -21.18
CA GLY A 288 1.04 9.52 -22.05
C GLY A 288 -0.30 9.60 -21.29
N LEU A 289 -0.29 9.73 -19.97
CA LEU A 289 -1.51 9.88 -19.18
C LEU A 289 -2.16 11.23 -19.39
N ARG A 290 -3.49 11.26 -19.27
CA ARG A 290 -4.34 12.47 -19.38
C ARG A 290 -5.10 12.79 -18.11
N TRP A 291 -4.82 12.03 -17.05
CA TRP A 291 -5.45 12.12 -15.74
C TRP A 291 -4.40 11.99 -14.66
N THR A 292 -4.61 12.70 -13.56
CA THR A 292 -3.93 12.51 -12.29
C THR A 292 -4.97 12.37 -11.17
N PHE A 293 -4.55 11.84 -10.04
CA PHE A 293 -5.37 11.63 -8.86
C PHE A 293 -4.87 12.48 -7.69
N MET A 294 -5.82 13.07 -6.95
CA MET A 294 -5.54 13.96 -5.83
C MET A 294 -6.50 13.71 -4.66
N CYS A 295 -5.97 13.55 -3.45
CA CYS A 295 -6.77 13.51 -2.22
C CYS A 295 -6.80 14.89 -1.54
N ALA A 296 -7.98 15.33 -1.11
CA ALA A 296 -8.14 16.55 -0.30
C ALA A 296 -8.78 16.23 1.07
N TYR A 297 -7.99 16.38 2.14
CA TYR A 297 -8.43 16.07 3.50
C TYR A 297 -9.13 17.28 4.10
N TRP A 298 -10.35 17.10 4.60
CA TRP A 298 -11.08 18.20 5.23
C TRP A 298 -10.32 18.76 6.44
N SER A 299 -9.74 17.88 7.25
CA SER A 299 -8.93 18.25 8.42
C SER A 299 -7.65 19.01 8.10
N ALA A 300 -7.11 18.88 6.87
CA ALA A 300 -5.91 19.60 6.45
C ALA A 300 -6.24 21.00 5.88
N LEU A 301 -7.40 21.14 5.23
CA LEU A 301 -7.84 22.37 4.57
C LEU A 301 -8.60 23.31 5.51
N GLU A 302 -9.30 22.77 6.51
CA GLU A 302 -10.09 23.53 7.50
C GLU A 302 -9.83 23.03 8.94
N PRO A 303 -8.59 23.12 9.46
CA PRO A 303 -8.25 22.55 10.77
C PRO A 303 -8.95 23.24 11.94
N ASP A 304 -9.15 24.56 11.85
CA ASP A 304 -9.62 25.40 12.96
C ASP A 304 -11.08 25.88 12.82
N GLY A 305 -11.72 25.59 11.70
CA GLY A 305 -13.09 25.99 11.39
C GLY A 305 -13.32 26.14 9.90
N PRO A 306 -14.58 26.36 9.47
CA PRO A 306 -14.89 26.72 8.09
C PRO A 306 -14.11 27.96 7.64
N VAL A 307 -13.57 27.93 6.42
CA VAL A 307 -12.80 29.04 5.85
C VAL A 307 -13.65 29.83 4.84
N ASP A 308 -13.63 31.16 4.91
CA ASP A 308 -14.15 32.01 3.83
C ASP A 308 -13.04 32.34 2.82
N LEU A 309 -13.09 31.68 1.65
CA LEU A 309 -12.07 31.84 0.61
C LEU A 309 -12.21 33.14 -0.19
N SER A 310 -13.24 33.95 0.07
CA SER A 310 -13.39 35.28 -0.53
C SER A 310 -12.58 36.36 0.20
N ASP A 311 -12.24 36.14 1.47
CA ASP A 311 -11.44 37.05 2.29
C ASP A 311 -9.95 36.72 2.18
N GLU A 312 -9.55 35.52 2.62
CA GLU A 312 -8.17 35.03 2.53
C GLU A 312 -8.16 33.55 2.10
N ILE A 313 -7.23 33.19 1.19
CA ILE A 313 -7.00 31.79 0.80
C ILE A 313 -5.90 31.22 1.71
N PRO A 314 -6.17 30.29 2.65
CA PRO A 314 -5.15 29.79 3.57
C PRO A 314 -4.03 29.02 2.87
N PRO A 315 -2.87 28.82 3.53
CA PRO A 315 -1.72 28.11 2.95
C PRO A 315 -2.05 26.73 2.36
N ALA A 316 -2.91 25.94 3.01
CA ALA A 316 -3.29 24.61 2.53
C ALA A 316 -4.10 24.67 1.22
N TRP A 317 -5.02 25.62 1.11
CA TRP A 317 -5.78 25.87 -0.13
C TRP A 317 -4.88 26.37 -1.25
N ARG A 318 -3.91 27.24 -0.94
CA ARG A 318 -2.90 27.69 -1.94
C ARG A 318 -2.03 26.54 -2.45
N ALA A 319 -1.71 25.56 -1.60
CA ALA A 319 -0.97 24.38 -2.02
C ALA A 319 -1.80 23.51 -2.99
N LEU A 320 -3.09 23.31 -2.70
CA LEU A 320 -4.01 22.61 -3.58
C LEU A 320 -4.21 23.36 -4.92
N ASP A 321 -4.36 24.69 -4.87
CA ASP A 321 -4.41 25.53 -6.08
C ASP A 321 -3.16 25.35 -6.95
N ALA A 322 -1.97 25.36 -6.34
CA ALA A 322 -0.70 25.22 -7.03
C ALA A 322 -0.58 23.86 -7.72
N PHE A 323 -1.07 22.79 -7.08
CA PHE A 323 -1.15 21.47 -7.70
C PHE A 323 -2.07 21.49 -8.93
N LEU A 324 -3.29 22.03 -8.82
CA LEU A 324 -4.24 22.08 -9.93
C LEU A 324 -3.73 22.94 -11.10
N ILE A 325 -3.06 24.05 -10.81
CA ILE A 325 -2.37 24.86 -11.83
C ILE A 325 -1.26 24.06 -12.51
N ALA A 326 -0.51 23.26 -11.76
CA ALA A 326 0.55 22.43 -12.33
C ALA A 326 0.02 21.27 -13.17
N ALA A 327 -1.10 20.67 -12.79
CA ALA A 327 -1.82 19.67 -13.59
C ALA A 327 -2.37 20.29 -14.88
N GLN A 328 -2.95 21.49 -14.81
CA GLN A 328 -3.46 22.20 -15.99
C GLN A 328 -2.38 22.50 -17.02
N LYS A 329 -1.20 22.98 -16.57
CA LYS A 329 -0.04 23.23 -17.45
C LYS A 329 0.44 21.98 -18.19
N ARG A 330 0.11 20.80 -17.65
CA ARG A 330 0.44 19.48 -18.18
C ARG A 330 -0.72 18.82 -18.91
N GLN A 331 -1.86 19.51 -19.03
CA GLN A 331 -3.09 19.00 -19.64
C GLN A 331 -3.57 17.69 -18.99
N LEU A 332 -3.39 17.57 -17.67
CA LEU A 332 -3.90 16.45 -16.89
C LEU A 332 -5.25 16.83 -16.28
N ASN A 333 -6.29 16.06 -16.57
CA ASN A 333 -7.53 16.09 -15.79
C ASN A 333 -7.25 15.60 -14.36
N VAL A 334 -8.07 16.01 -13.40
CA VAL A 334 -7.87 15.65 -12.00
C VAL A 334 -9.09 14.88 -11.50
N LEU A 335 -8.87 13.62 -11.10
CA LEU A 335 -9.79 12.88 -10.24
C LEU A 335 -9.51 13.33 -8.81
N MET A 336 -10.47 14.03 -8.22
CA MET A 336 -10.36 14.56 -6.86
C MET A 336 -11.08 13.63 -5.89
N GLN A 337 -10.34 12.94 -5.04
CA GLN A 337 -10.88 12.24 -3.90
C GLN A 337 -11.10 13.26 -2.77
N ALA A 338 -12.34 13.71 -2.60
CA ALA A 338 -12.70 14.74 -1.64
C ALA A 338 -14.23 14.82 -1.42
N PRO A 339 -14.68 15.17 -0.21
CA PRO A 339 -13.90 15.33 1.02
C PRO A 339 -13.41 13.98 1.56
N VAL A 340 -12.13 13.90 1.93
CA VAL A 340 -11.62 12.74 2.68
C VAL A 340 -11.72 13.02 4.17
N VAL A 341 -12.38 12.11 4.88
CA VAL A 341 -12.48 12.10 6.35
C VAL A 341 -12.14 10.73 6.93
N GLY A 342 -12.22 9.66 6.14
CA GLY A 342 -11.79 8.32 6.51
C GLY A 342 -10.30 8.06 6.30
N GLY A 343 -9.89 6.84 6.63
CA GLY A 343 -8.56 6.32 6.32
C GLY A 343 -7.43 7.19 6.85
N ASN A 344 -6.49 7.53 5.96
CA ASN A 344 -5.28 8.27 6.30
C ASN A 344 -5.52 9.70 6.80
N ALA A 345 -6.67 10.31 6.49
CA ALA A 345 -7.04 11.64 7.00
C ALA A 345 -7.22 11.67 8.52
N GLY A 346 -7.47 10.50 9.14
CA GLY A 346 -7.57 10.36 10.58
C GLY A 346 -8.84 10.98 11.17
N GLY A 347 -9.88 11.21 10.37
CA GLY A 347 -11.19 11.72 10.77
C GLY A 347 -11.51 13.14 10.27
N PRO A 348 -12.73 13.62 10.53
CA PRO A 348 -13.08 15.03 10.31
C PRO A 348 -12.27 15.96 11.23
N PRO A 349 -12.16 17.26 10.92
CA PRO A 349 -11.51 18.23 11.80
C PRO A 349 -12.20 18.26 13.18
N ALA A 350 -11.41 18.55 14.22
CA ALA A 350 -11.88 18.44 15.61
C ALA A 350 -13.13 19.28 15.91
N TRP A 351 -13.24 20.47 15.30
CA TRP A 351 -14.39 21.37 15.48
C TRP A 351 -15.71 20.83 14.89
N ALA A 352 -15.63 19.87 13.96
CA ALA A 352 -16.80 19.23 13.34
C ALA A 352 -17.39 18.10 14.20
N GLY A 353 -16.66 17.69 15.24
CA GLY A 353 -17.05 16.58 16.12
C GLY A 353 -17.08 15.23 15.42
N ARG A 354 -17.42 14.18 16.16
CA ARG A 354 -17.63 12.83 15.63
C ARG A 354 -18.79 12.19 16.34
N ARG A 355 -19.69 11.55 15.58
CA ARG A 355 -20.83 10.83 16.17
C ARG A 355 -20.37 9.71 17.09
N GLU A 356 -19.21 9.12 16.78
CA GLU A 356 -18.56 8.09 17.59
C GLU A 356 -17.04 8.27 17.57
N ALA A 357 -16.40 8.05 18.72
CA ALA A 357 -14.94 8.10 18.82
C ALA A 357 -14.28 7.05 17.91
N GLY A 358 -13.17 7.41 17.26
CA GLY A 358 -12.44 6.52 16.34
C GLY A 358 -13.12 6.28 14.98
N LYS A 359 -14.33 6.80 14.77
CA LYS A 359 -15.06 6.67 13.49
C LYS A 359 -14.99 7.93 12.64
N SER A 360 -15.45 7.83 11.39
CA SER A 360 -15.36 8.90 10.39
C SER A 360 -16.58 9.83 10.36
N ALA A 361 -17.77 9.39 10.77
CA ALA A 361 -18.98 10.19 10.67
C ALA A 361 -18.92 11.47 11.54
N PRO A 362 -18.93 12.69 10.95
CA PRO A 362 -18.95 13.93 11.71
C PRO A 362 -20.30 14.18 12.38
N GLU A 363 -20.31 14.88 13.51
CA GLU A 363 -21.57 15.41 14.09
C GLU A 363 -22.17 16.47 13.16
N LYS A 364 -21.31 17.35 12.61
CA LYS A 364 -21.70 18.43 11.70
C LYS A 364 -21.66 17.99 10.24
N MET A 365 -22.56 17.07 9.86
CA MET A 365 -22.62 16.54 8.49
C MET A 365 -22.86 17.61 7.42
N ASP A 366 -23.68 18.63 7.71
CA ASP A 366 -23.95 19.72 6.77
C ASP A 366 -22.70 20.58 6.50
N ALA A 367 -21.84 20.77 7.51
CA ALA A 367 -20.58 21.49 7.33
C ALA A 367 -19.61 20.73 6.40
N LEU A 368 -19.64 19.40 6.44
CA LEU A 368 -18.88 18.57 5.50
C LEU A 368 -19.41 18.76 4.07
N ALA A 369 -20.72 18.73 3.89
CA ALA A 369 -21.33 18.94 2.58
C ALA A 369 -21.04 20.35 2.04
N ASP A 370 -21.08 21.38 2.88
CA ASP A 370 -20.73 22.75 2.51
C ASP A 370 -19.24 22.87 2.11
N PHE A 371 -18.34 22.14 2.77
CA PHE A 371 -16.94 22.03 2.36
C PHE A 371 -16.81 21.37 0.97
N ALA A 372 -17.58 20.31 0.68
CA ALA A 372 -17.62 19.70 -0.65
C ALA A 372 -18.08 20.68 -1.74
N GLY A 373 -19.15 21.44 -1.47
CA GLY A 373 -19.65 22.49 -2.36
C GLY A 373 -18.60 23.58 -2.61
N LYS A 374 -17.90 24.01 -1.57
CA LYS A 374 -16.82 25.01 -1.65
C LYS A 374 -15.66 24.55 -2.54
N LEU A 375 -15.26 23.28 -2.45
CA LEU A 375 -14.27 22.69 -3.37
C LEU A 375 -14.76 22.75 -4.81
N ALA A 376 -16.01 22.34 -5.07
CA ALA A 376 -16.59 22.34 -6.41
C ALA A 376 -16.72 23.75 -7.00
N GLU A 377 -17.23 24.74 -6.24
CA GLU A 377 -17.34 26.13 -6.68
C GLU A 377 -15.98 26.72 -7.09
N ARG A 378 -14.94 26.39 -6.31
CA ARG A 378 -13.58 26.88 -6.57
C ARG A 378 -12.96 26.23 -7.80
N TYR A 379 -13.12 24.91 -7.94
CA TYR A 379 -12.30 24.10 -8.85
C TYR A 379 -13.01 23.58 -10.09
N ARG A 380 -14.33 23.68 -10.21
CA ARG A 380 -15.06 23.32 -11.42
C ARG A 380 -14.60 24.14 -12.65
N PRO A 381 -14.85 23.67 -13.88
CA PRO A 381 -14.72 24.50 -15.06
C PRO A 381 -15.54 25.80 -14.94
N GLY A 382 -14.90 26.94 -15.20
CA GLY A 382 -15.49 28.27 -14.99
C GLY A 382 -15.58 28.71 -13.52
N GLY A 383 -15.10 27.92 -12.56
CA GLY A 383 -15.06 28.24 -11.13
C GLY A 383 -14.04 29.32 -10.77
N THR A 384 -13.90 29.63 -9.49
CA THR A 384 -13.07 30.74 -9.00
C THR A 384 -11.61 30.64 -9.46
N LEU A 385 -10.97 29.46 -9.34
CA LEU A 385 -9.58 29.29 -9.76
C LEU A 385 -9.45 29.40 -11.29
N ALA A 386 -10.39 28.80 -12.04
CA ALA A 386 -10.40 28.86 -13.49
C ALA A 386 -10.53 30.30 -14.01
N GLN A 387 -11.34 31.14 -13.36
CA GLN A 387 -11.45 32.57 -13.69
C GLN A 387 -10.14 33.32 -13.40
N GLN A 388 -9.52 33.08 -12.23
CA GLN A 388 -8.25 33.70 -11.85
C GLN A 388 -7.12 33.36 -12.83
N GLN A 389 -7.10 32.11 -13.32
CA GLN A 389 -6.10 31.62 -14.27
C GLN A 389 -6.50 31.79 -15.75
N ARG A 390 -7.69 32.34 -16.01
CA ARG A 390 -8.27 32.56 -17.36
C ARG A 390 -8.41 31.27 -18.19
N TRP A 391 -8.73 30.16 -17.54
CA TRP A 391 -9.03 28.90 -18.22
C TRP A 391 -10.44 28.88 -18.83
N GLY A 392 -11.35 29.74 -18.35
CA GLY A 392 -12.76 29.67 -18.75
C GLY A 392 -13.36 28.32 -18.35
N THR A 393 -14.13 27.70 -19.24
CA THR A 393 -14.77 26.39 -19.02
C THR A 393 -13.98 25.22 -19.61
N SER A 394 -12.77 25.45 -20.15
CA SER A 394 -12.00 24.38 -20.80
C SER A 394 -11.17 23.52 -19.84
N TYR A 395 -11.09 23.91 -18.56
CA TYR A 395 -10.37 23.15 -17.55
C TYR A 395 -10.96 23.36 -16.14
N GLY A 396 -10.97 22.29 -15.35
CA GLY A 396 -11.36 22.26 -13.94
C GLY A 396 -11.50 20.83 -13.44
N VAL A 397 -11.88 20.66 -12.19
CA VAL A 397 -12.18 19.37 -11.56
C VAL A 397 -13.64 19.04 -11.79
N ARG A 398 -13.91 17.89 -12.43
CA ARG A 398 -15.27 17.36 -12.63
C ARG A 398 -15.50 15.97 -12.06
N ALA A 399 -14.45 15.19 -11.77
CA ALA A 399 -14.60 13.87 -11.18
C ALA A 399 -14.28 13.93 -9.67
N TRP A 400 -15.25 13.52 -8.86
CA TRP A 400 -15.23 13.61 -7.40
C TRP A 400 -15.46 12.24 -6.77
N GLU A 401 -14.41 11.65 -6.21
CA GLU A 401 -14.51 10.43 -5.41
C GLU A 401 -14.75 10.77 -3.94
N LEU A 402 -15.84 10.28 -3.38
CA LEU A 402 -16.29 10.69 -2.05
C LEU A 402 -15.66 9.78 -0.98
N ASP A 403 -14.59 10.27 -0.36
CA ASP A 403 -13.79 9.60 0.67
C ASP A 403 -13.00 8.37 0.19
N ASN A 404 -12.15 7.83 1.08
CA ASN A 404 -11.21 6.76 0.79
C ASN A 404 -11.45 5.52 1.67
N GLU A 405 -11.50 4.33 1.05
CA GLU A 405 -11.50 3.03 1.72
C GLU A 405 -12.26 3.02 3.05
N PRO A 406 -13.58 3.15 3.01
CA PRO A 406 -14.38 3.46 4.18
C PRO A 406 -14.34 2.35 5.25
N ASP A 407 -13.84 1.17 4.92
CA ASP A 407 -13.60 0.04 5.81
C ASP A 407 -12.16 -0.04 6.39
N ALA A 408 -11.25 0.88 6.03
CA ALA A 408 -9.81 0.79 6.32
C ALA A 408 -9.32 1.54 7.59
N TYR A 409 -8.00 1.65 7.78
CA TYR A 409 -7.36 1.89 9.08
C TYR A 409 -7.31 3.38 9.53
N ARG A 410 -6.99 3.63 10.82
CA ARG A 410 -7.07 4.89 11.62
C ARG A 410 -8.48 5.36 11.95
N THR A 411 -9.31 5.61 10.95
CA THR A 411 -10.71 6.01 11.11
C THR A 411 -11.53 5.43 9.98
N HIS A 412 -12.70 4.89 10.30
CA HIS A 412 -13.52 4.17 9.33
C HIS A 412 -15.01 4.36 9.55
N TRP A 413 -15.76 3.96 8.54
CA TRP A 413 -17.22 3.90 8.48
C TRP A 413 -17.76 2.50 8.81
N LYS A 414 -16.94 1.62 9.40
CA LYS A 414 -17.44 0.35 9.95
C LYS A 414 -18.63 0.62 10.88
N ASP A 415 -19.72 -0.10 10.68
CA ASP A 415 -20.99 0.04 11.41
C ASP A 415 -21.67 1.43 11.24
N GLN A 416 -21.24 2.21 10.24
CA GLN A 416 -21.74 3.56 9.92
C GLN A 416 -22.07 3.71 8.43
N ALA A 417 -22.54 2.64 7.79
CA ALA A 417 -22.84 2.62 6.36
C ALA A 417 -23.95 3.62 5.98
N ALA A 418 -24.95 3.80 6.85
CA ALA A 418 -26.01 4.79 6.62
C ALA A 418 -25.56 6.24 6.88
N ASP A 419 -24.66 6.48 7.84
CA ASP A 419 -24.01 7.80 7.98
C ASP A 419 -23.17 8.13 6.74
N TYR A 420 -22.50 7.13 6.17
CA TYR A 420 -21.76 7.27 4.92
C TYR A 420 -22.69 7.61 3.74
N ALA A 421 -23.85 6.94 3.65
CA ALA A 421 -24.86 7.25 2.65
C ALA A 421 -25.42 8.68 2.79
N GLU A 422 -25.61 9.17 4.02
CA GLU A 422 -25.95 10.58 4.29
C GLU A 422 -24.87 11.52 3.78
N PHE A 423 -23.59 11.23 4.10
CA PHE A 423 -22.44 11.99 3.62
C PHE A 423 -22.45 12.08 2.10
N VAL A 424 -22.45 10.93 1.41
CA VAL A 424 -22.40 10.87 -0.06
C VAL A 424 -23.55 11.65 -0.68
N THR A 425 -24.77 11.45 -0.18
CA THR A 425 -25.96 12.14 -0.70
C THR A 425 -25.81 13.65 -0.58
N LYS A 426 -25.44 14.16 0.62
CA LYS A 426 -25.33 15.61 0.84
C LYS A 426 -24.15 16.22 0.08
N ALA A 427 -23.00 15.55 0.05
CA ALA A 427 -21.83 16.02 -0.67
C ALA A 427 -22.08 16.06 -2.19
N SER A 428 -22.63 14.99 -2.78
CA SER A 428 -23.01 14.96 -4.19
C SER A 428 -23.99 16.07 -4.56
N LEU A 429 -25.00 16.32 -3.72
CA LEU A 429 -25.96 17.41 -3.95
C LEU A 429 -25.29 18.78 -3.95
N ARG A 430 -24.36 19.05 -3.02
CA ARG A 430 -23.63 20.33 -2.97
C ARG A 430 -22.66 20.48 -4.14
N ILE A 431 -21.97 19.42 -4.52
CA ILE A 431 -21.08 19.41 -5.69
C ILE A 431 -21.88 19.68 -6.97
N LYS A 432 -22.99 18.96 -7.19
CA LYS A 432 -23.84 19.12 -8.40
C LYS A 432 -24.59 20.45 -8.43
N ALA A 433 -24.89 21.05 -7.27
CA ALA A 433 -25.43 22.41 -7.23
C ALA A 433 -24.42 23.46 -7.73
N ALA A 434 -23.13 23.24 -7.47
CA ALA A 434 -22.06 24.10 -7.96
C ALA A 434 -21.71 23.80 -9.44
N ASP A 435 -21.69 22.52 -9.81
CA ASP A 435 -21.37 22.03 -11.15
C ASP A 435 -22.33 20.90 -11.57
N PRO A 436 -23.41 21.21 -12.33
CA PRO A 436 -24.37 20.19 -12.78
C PRO A 436 -23.76 19.07 -13.64
N GLU A 437 -22.59 19.27 -14.23
CA GLU A 437 -21.88 18.29 -15.06
C GLU A 437 -20.83 17.49 -14.26
N ALA A 438 -20.74 17.71 -12.95
CA ALA A 438 -19.86 16.96 -12.07
C ALA A 438 -20.24 15.47 -12.02
N VAL A 439 -19.21 14.64 -12.10
CA VAL A 439 -19.24 13.19 -11.97
C VAL A 439 -18.90 12.84 -10.53
N THR A 440 -19.88 12.31 -9.82
CA THR A 440 -19.74 11.91 -8.42
C THR A 440 -19.55 10.40 -8.33
N MET A 441 -18.63 9.95 -7.48
CA MET A 441 -18.25 8.55 -7.38
C MET A 441 -18.46 8.03 -5.96
N ALA A 442 -18.82 6.75 -5.87
CA ALA A 442 -18.77 6.00 -4.61
C ALA A 442 -17.32 6.01 -4.05
N PRO A 443 -17.08 5.57 -2.79
CA PRO A 443 -15.73 5.59 -2.27
C PRO A 443 -14.88 4.55 -2.99
N GLY A 444 -13.57 4.79 -3.00
CA GLY A 444 -12.57 3.79 -3.33
C GLY A 444 -12.66 2.56 -2.41
N ALA A 445 -13.49 1.59 -2.76
CA ALA A 445 -13.80 0.43 -1.94
C ALA A 445 -12.66 -0.60 -1.92
N ALA A 446 -12.07 -0.89 -0.75
CA ALA A 446 -11.05 -1.93 -0.63
C ALA A 446 -11.67 -3.31 -0.85
N SER A 447 -11.12 -4.12 -1.77
CA SER A 447 -11.70 -5.40 -2.22
C SER A 447 -11.74 -6.55 -1.19
N GLY A 448 -11.59 -6.25 0.10
CA GLY A 448 -11.54 -7.19 1.21
C GLY A 448 -12.84 -7.97 1.50
N GLY A 449 -12.81 -8.79 2.54
CA GLY A 449 -13.94 -9.65 2.93
C GLY A 449 -15.12 -8.89 3.57
N HIS A 450 -14.87 -7.71 4.15
CA HIS A 450 -15.89 -6.89 4.81
C HIS A 450 -16.64 -5.96 3.85
N LEU A 451 -16.16 -5.83 2.62
CA LEU A 451 -16.68 -4.88 1.66
C LEU A 451 -18.14 -5.13 1.29
N VAL A 452 -18.49 -6.37 0.96
CA VAL A 452 -19.82 -6.72 0.42
C VAL A 452 -20.93 -6.37 1.43
N PRO A 453 -20.89 -6.83 2.70
CA PRO A 453 -21.91 -6.47 3.68
C PRO A 453 -21.99 -4.95 3.94
N TRP A 454 -20.85 -4.26 3.87
CA TRP A 454 -20.81 -2.81 4.08
C TRP A 454 -21.45 -2.04 2.90
N LEU A 455 -21.16 -2.43 1.66
CA LEU A 455 -21.78 -1.85 0.47
C LEU A 455 -23.29 -2.11 0.42
N GLU A 456 -23.73 -3.34 0.74
CA GLU A 456 -25.16 -3.66 0.85
C GLU A 456 -25.83 -2.75 1.89
N ALA A 457 -25.22 -2.57 3.06
CA ALA A 457 -25.74 -1.69 4.10
C ALA A 457 -25.75 -0.20 3.72
N ALA A 458 -24.84 0.25 2.85
CA ALA A 458 -24.80 1.62 2.33
C ALA A 458 -25.81 1.87 1.19
N LEU A 459 -26.25 0.80 0.52
CA LEU A 459 -27.34 0.83 -0.46
C LEU A 459 -28.72 0.72 0.21
N ASP A 460 -28.78 0.05 1.37
CA ASP A 460 -29.98 -0.17 2.19
C ASP A 460 -30.44 1.08 2.95
N ALA A 461 -31.22 1.93 2.28
CA ALA A 461 -31.78 3.14 2.88
C ALA A 461 -32.72 2.84 4.07
N GLU A 462 -33.44 1.73 4.04
CA GLU A 462 -34.45 1.39 5.05
C GLU A 462 -33.83 0.78 6.31
N GLY A 463 -32.70 0.08 6.17
CA GLY A 463 -32.03 -0.59 7.28
C GLY A 463 -31.41 0.36 8.31
N LEU A 464 -31.18 1.63 7.97
CA LEU A 464 -30.60 2.67 8.85
C LEU A 464 -29.35 2.15 9.59
N HIS A 465 -28.46 1.43 8.88
CA HIS A 465 -27.24 0.82 9.40
C HIS A 465 -26.15 1.85 9.73
N GLY A 466 -26.43 2.72 10.70
CA GLY A 466 -25.59 3.81 11.13
C GLY A 466 -25.22 3.82 12.61
N SER A 467 -24.56 4.91 12.99
CA SER A 467 -24.24 5.29 14.37
C SER A 467 -25.50 5.34 15.24
N PRO A 468 -25.38 5.25 16.57
CA PRO A 468 -26.52 5.41 17.47
C PRO A 468 -27.28 6.73 17.24
N ALA A 469 -26.56 7.82 16.95
CA ALA A 469 -27.15 9.12 16.65
C ALA A 469 -27.98 9.08 15.36
N PHE A 470 -27.47 8.42 14.31
CA PHE A 470 -28.18 8.26 13.05
C PHE A 470 -29.40 7.35 13.18
N LYS A 471 -29.31 6.24 13.92
CA LYS A 471 -30.47 5.36 14.15
C LYS A 471 -31.62 6.05 14.87
N GLN A 472 -31.32 7.06 15.69
CA GLN A 472 -32.33 7.81 16.42
C GLN A 472 -32.96 8.94 15.59
N ASN A 473 -32.17 9.65 14.78
CA ASN A 473 -32.59 10.91 14.16
C ASN A 473 -32.33 10.99 12.64
N GLY A 474 -31.69 9.98 12.08
CA GLY A 474 -31.32 9.90 10.68
C GLY A 474 -32.52 9.72 9.76
N LYS A 475 -32.28 9.95 8.47
CA LYS A 475 -33.25 9.71 7.41
C LYS A 475 -32.76 8.57 6.52
N PRO A 476 -33.64 7.88 5.79
CA PRO A 476 -33.21 6.92 4.78
C PRO A 476 -32.32 7.58 3.72
N TYR A 477 -31.11 7.07 3.53
CA TYR A 477 -30.16 7.50 2.50
C TYR A 477 -29.58 6.27 1.80
N SER A 478 -29.33 6.37 0.50
CA SER A 478 -28.66 5.35 -0.29
C SER A 478 -27.56 5.98 -1.14
N ILE A 479 -26.41 5.32 -1.23
CA ILE A 479 -25.32 5.78 -2.11
C ILE A 479 -25.68 5.64 -3.59
N GLY A 480 -26.59 4.73 -3.93
CA GLY A 480 -26.85 4.35 -5.32
C GLY A 480 -27.39 5.47 -6.21
N PRO A 481 -28.47 6.19 -5.84
CA PRO A 481 -28.95 7.37 -6.59
C PRO A 481 -27.97 8.55 -6.56
N SER A 482 -27.07 8.58 -5.58
CA SER A 482 -26.23 9.73 -5.26
C SER A 482 -24.90 9.76 -6.01
N VAL A 483 -24.56 8.69 -6.74
CA VAL A 483 -23.29 8.56 -7.48
C VAL A 483 -23.53 8.21 -8.95
N ASP A 484 -22.67 8.71 -9.82
CA ASP A 484 -22.67 8.42 -11.26
C ASP A 484 -21.78 7.20 -11.57
N VAL A 485 -20.70 7.05 -10.80
CA VAL A 485 -19.67 6.01 -10.98
C VAL A 485 -19.47 5.21 -9.69
N VAL A 486 -19.21 3.91 -9.84
CA VAL A 486 -18.76 3.05 -8.73
C VAL A 486 -17.26 2.86 -8.82
N SER A 487 -16.50 3.27 -7.80
CA SER A 487 -15.07 3.00 -7.75
C SER A 487 -14.72 1.87 -6.79
N PHE A 488 -13.52 1.31 -7.00
CA PHE A 488 -12.99 0.24 -6.17
C PHE A 488 -11.47 0.20 -6.24
N HIS A 489 -10.86 -0.35 -5.20
CA HIS A 489 -9.44 -0.55 -5.06
C HIS A 489 -9.10 -2.02 -5.09
N ASN A 490 -7.96 -2.35 -5.68
CA ASN A 490 -7.46 -3.71 -5.68
C ASN A 490 -5.94 -3.74 -5.76
N TYR A 491 -5.33 -4.42 -4.80
CA TYR A 491 -3.91 -4.72 -4.79
C TYR A 491 -3.71 -6.22 -5.05
N GLU A 492 -3.73 -6.65 -6.32
CA GLU A 492 -3.91 -8.07 -6.70
C GLU A 492 -3.06 -9.06 -5.87
N GLY A 493 -1.77 -8.80 -5.68
CA GLY A 493 -0.89 -9.69 -4.92
C GLY A 493 -1.15 -9.66 -3.41
N LEU A 494 -1.40 -8.48 -2.83
CA LEU A 494 -1.70 -8.34 -1.40
C LEU A 494 -3.08 -8.90 -1.06
N ASP A 495 -4.09 -8.58 -1.86
CA ASP A 495 -5.45 -9.06 -1.67
C ASP A 495 -5.55 -10.58 -1.85
N THR A 496 -4.77 -11.13 -2.80
CA THR A 496 -4.67 -12.59 -2.98
C THR A 496 -4.04 -13.25 -1.76
N PHE A 497 -2.97 -12.65 -1.23
CA PHE A 497 -2.34 -13.13 0.00
C PHE A 497 -3.31 -13.13 1.19
N LEU A 498 -3.98 -12.00 1.43
CA LEU A 498 -4.84 -11.80 2.60
C LEU A 498 -6.12 -12.61 2.54
N SER A 499 -6.69 -12.78 1.34
CA SER A 499 -7.91 -13.58 1.15
C SER A 499 -7.65 -15.08 1.06
N GLY A 500 -6.41 -15.49 0.75
CA GLY A 500 -6.05 -16.89 0.49
C GLY A 500 -6.62 -17.44 -0.82
N GLN A 501 -7.14 -16.58 -1.70
CA GLN A 501 -7.67 -16.94 -3.01
C GLN A 501 -7.28 -15.87 -4.04
N ASP A 502 -7.20 -16.24 -5.32
CA ASP A 502 -6.87 -15.29 -6.38
C ASP A 502 -7.87 -14.11 -6.39
N MET A 503 -7.38 -12.91 -6.11
CA MET A 503 -8.13 -11.65 -6.07
C MET A 503 -7.65 -10.71 -7.18
N THR A 504 -7.87 -11.15 -8.41
CA THR A 504 -7.59 -10.37 -9.61
C THR A 504 -8.53 -9.17 -9.72
N VAL A 505 -8.16 -8.20 -10.56
CA VAL A 505 -8.98 -7.01 -10.86
C VAL A 505 -10.38 -7.37 -11.36
N VAL A 506 -10.49 -8.44 -12.16
CA VAL A 506 -11.79 -8.93 -12.68
C VAL A 506 -12.65 -9.43 -11.53
N ARG A 507 -12.06 -10.15 -10.57
CA ARG A 507 -12.79 -10.68 -9.41
C ARG A 507 -13.18 -9.58 -8.42
N ALA A 508 -12.27 -8.63 -8.16
CA ALA A 508 -12.54 -7.44 -7.37
C ALA A 508 -13.72 -6.65 -7.95
N PHE A 509 -13.65 -6.37 -9.26
CA PHE A 509 -14.72 -5.72 -10.01
C PHE A 509 -16.04 -6.50 -9.93
N GLN A 510 -16.03 -7.81 -10.17
CA GLN A 510 -17.24 -8.64 -10.10
C GLN A 510 -17.89 -8.56 -8.71
N LYS A 511 -17.11 -8.66 -7.63
CA LYS A 511 -17.63 -8.55 -6.26
C LYS A 511 -18.36 -7.23 -6.02
N VAL A 512 -17.80 -6.12 -6.50
CA VAL A 512 -18.41 -4.79 -6.33
C VAL A 512 -19.64 -4.64 -7.21
N ARG A 513 -19.53 -5.01 -8.49
CA ARG A 513 -20.62 -4.96 -9.46
C ARG A 513 -21.81 -5.80 -9.02
N ASP A 514 -21.57 -7.02 -8.53
CA ASP A 514 -22.62 -7.92 -8.05
C ASP A 514 -23.44 -7.28 -6.93
N VAL A 515 -22.84 -6.48 -6.05
CA VAL A 515 -23.59 -5.81 -4.99
C VAL A 515 -24.57 -4.79 -5.56
N PHE A 516 -24.10 -3.92 -6.47
CA PHE A 516 -24.96 -2.92 -7.10
C PHE A 516 -26.05 -3.56 -7.98
N GLU A 517 -25.71 -4.56 -8.79
CA GLU A 517 -26.66 -5.23 -9.69
C GLU A 517 -27.66 -6.13 -8.95
N ASN A 518 -27.22 -6.86 -7.91
CA ASN A 518 -28.16 -7.62 -7.09
C ASN A 518 -29.12 -6.69 -6.34
N TRP A 519 -28.62 -5.55 -5.86
CA TRP A 519 -29.45 -4.58 -5.15
C TRP A 519 -30.53 -3.98 -6.06
N GLU A 520 -30.18 -3.66 -7.31
CA GLU A 520 -31.13 -3.28 -8.37
C GLU A 520 -32.28 -4.29 -8.53
N SER A 521 -31.99 -5.58 -8.42
CA SER A 521 -32.99 -6.65 -8.64
C SER A 521 -33.89 -6.96 -7.44
N ARG A 522 -33.49 -6.58 -6.21
CA ARG A 522 -34.12 -7.07 -4.96
C ARG A 522 -34.99 -6.05 -4.24
N SER A 523 -34.80 -4.75 -4.48
CA SER A 523 -35.47 -3.70 -3.70
C SER A 523 -36.75 -3.23 -4.38
N ALA A 524 -37.91 -3.44 -3.74
CA ALA A 524 -39.18 -2.92 -4.24
C ALA A 524 -39.18 -1.38 -4.19
N GLY A 525 -39.54 -0.71 -5.30
CA GLY A 525 -39.52 0.75 -5.39
C GLY A 525 -38.14 1.37 -5.67
N PHE A 526 -37.19 0.56 -6.13
CA PHE A 526 -35.85 1.01 -6.44
C PHE A 526 -35.77 1.80 -7.76
N GLU A 527 -35.30 3.05 -7.67
CA GLU A 527 -35.22 3.96 -8.81
C GLU A 527 -33.81 4.58 -8.92
N TYR A 528 -32.85 3.86 -9.51
CA TYR A 528 -31.74 4.51 -10.21
C TYR A 528 -31.25 3.66 -11.39
N PRO A 529 -30.66 4.28 -12.44
CA PRO A 529 -30.19 3.55 -13.62
C PRO A 529 -29.05 2.58 -13.32
N ARG A 530 -29.09 1.40 -13.93
CA ARG A 530 -28.02 0.39 -13.81
C ARG A 530 -26.65 1.02 -14.02
N LYS A 531 -25.73 0.82 -13.06
CA LYS A 531 -24.38 1.39 -13.17
C LYS A 531 -23.64 0.78 -14.35
N GLN A 532 -23.15 1.65 -15.25
CA GLN A 532 -22.30 1.28 -16.39
C GLN A 532 -20.85 1.73 -16.20
N GLU A 533 -20.63 2.65 -15.27
CA GLU A 533 -19.33 3.27 -15.04
C GLU A 533 -18.69 2.71 -13.77
N TYR A 534 -17.64 1.91 -13.97
CA TYR A 534 -16.82 1.34 -12.91
C TYR A 534 -15.37 1.71 -13.09
N TRP A 535 -14.78 2.36 -12.10
CA TRP A 535 -13.42 2.90 -12.17
C TRP A 535 -12.55 2.22 -11.11
N HIS A 536 -11.37 1.75 -11.52
CA HIS A 536 -10.34 1.33 -10.58
C HIS A 536 -9.45 2.54 -10.27
N THR A 537 -9.51 3.02 -9.03
CA THR A 537 -8.98 4.34 -8.62
C THR A 537 -7.74 4.26 -7.74
N GLU A 538 -7.47 3.11 -7.11
CA GLU A 538 -6.21 2.86 -6.39
C GLU A 538 -5.84 1.37 -6.46
N GLY A 539 -4.54 1.09 -6.58
CA GLY A 539 -4.04 -0.28 -6.59
C GLY A 539 -2.74 -0.47 -7.34
N ASN A 540 -2.02 -1.52 -6.94
CA ASN A 540 -0.81 -2.00 -7.60
C ASN A 540 -0.69 -3.52 -7.35
N PHE A 541 0.20 -4.23 -8.03
CA PHE A 541 0.37 -5.66 -7.78
C PHE A 541 0.82 -5.94 -6.33
N ASP A 542 1.92 -5.30 -5.91
CA ASP A 542 2.50 -5.52 -4.60
C ASP A 542 3.08 -4.24 -3.99
N PHE A 543 2.41 -3.75 -2.95
CA PHE A 543 2.89 -2.60 -2.17
C PHE A 543 4.30 -2.81 -1.59
N VAL A 544 4.72 -4.07 -1.38
CA VAL A 544 6.01 -4.44 -0.79
C VAL A 544 7.14 -4.63 -1.82
N GLY A 545 6.85 -4.59 -3.13
CA GLY A 545 7.85 -4.76 -4.19
C GLY A 545 8.57 -6.12 -4.17
N ALA A 546 7.85 -7.19 -3.90
CA ALA A 546 8.35 -8.57 -3.92
C ALA A 546 8.55 -9.14 -5.34
N LEU A 547 7.82 -8.63 -6.34
CA LEU A 547 8.04 -8.95 -7.75
C LEU A 547 9.23 -8.21 -8.32
N SER A 548 9.89 -8.85 -9.30
CA SER A 548 10.92 -8.18 -10.09
C SER A 548 10.29 -7.07 -10.93
N LYS A 549 11.10 -6.06 -11.29
CA LYS A 549 10.66 -4.95 -12.15
C LYS A 549 10.08 -5.44 -13.48
N GLU A 550 10.62 -6.52 -14.04
CA GLU A 550 10.15 -7.14 -15.28
C GLU A 550 8.76 -7.73 -15.12
N ARG A 551 8.51 -8.44 -14.00
CA ARG A 551 7.18 -8.98 -13.71
C ARG A 551 6.15 -7.89 -13.43
N ARG A 552 6.53 -6.80 -12.75
CA ARG A 552 5.60 -5.66 -12.55
C ARG A 552 5.27 -4.97 -13.87
N ALA A 553 6.25 -4.79 -14.77
CA ALA A 553 6.01 -4.25 -16.10
C ALA A 553 5.11 -5.17 -16.94
N ALA A 554 5.34 -6.48 -16.90
CA ALA A 554 4.47 -7.48 -17.52
C ALA A 554 3.04 -7.45 -16.95
N TRP A 555 2.93 -7.32 -15.64
CA TRP A 555 1.65 -7.23 -14.96
C TRP A 555 0.84 -6.01 -15.43
N ARG A 556 1.44 -4.84 -15.66
CA ARG A 556 0.70 -3.64 -16.13
C ARG A 556 -0.09 -3.90 -17.42
N PHE A 557 0.54 -4.51 -18.43
CA PHE A 557 -0.14 -4.88 -19.68
C PHE A 557 -1.27 -5.87 -19.40
N GLN A 558 -0.99 -6.94 -18.65
CA GLN A 558 -2.00 -7.96 -18.35
C GLN A 558 -3.17 -7.40 -17.52
N PHE A 559 -2.88 -6.51 -16.57
CA PHE A 559 -3.85 -5.84 -15.72
C PHE A 559 -4.77 -4.94 -16.53
N PHE A 560 -4.22 -4.04 -17.35
CA PHE A 560 -5.01 -3.19 -18.24
C PHE A 560 -5.87 -4.01 -19.20
N THR A 561 -5.27 -5.01 -19.85
CA THR A 561 -5.98 -5.87 -20.82
C THR A 561 -7.17 -6.57 -20.18
N ARG A 562 -6.96 -7.23 -19.02
CA ARG A 562 -8.03 -7.93 -18.29
C ARG A 562 -9.10 -6.97 -17.78
N ALA A 563 -8.69 -5.78 -17.32
CA ALA A 563 -9.63 -4.80 -16.80
C ALA A 563 -10.55 -4.25 -17.89
N PHE A 564 -9.98 -3.86 -19.03
CA PHE A 564 -10.77 -3.36 -20.16
C PHE A 564 -11.60 -4.46 -20.82
N ALA A 565 -11.10 -5.70 -20.88
CA ALA A 565 -11.89 -6.84 -21.33
C ALA A 565 -13.08 -7.14 -20.40
N ALA A 566 -12.99 -6.79 -19.12
CA ALA A 566 -14.11 -6.90 -18.19
C ALA A 566 -15.11 -5.75 -18.30
N GLY A 567 -14.73 -4.66 -18.97
CA GLY A 567 -15.55 -3.45 -19.13
C GLY A 567 -15.30 -2.37 -18.07
N ILE A 568 -14.25 -2.48 -17.25
CA ILE A 568 -13.83 -1.43 -16.31
C ILE A 568 -13.38 -0.21 -17.11
N ARG A 569 -13.99 0.95 -16.86
CA ARG A 569 -13.92 2.14 -17.73
C ARG A 569 -12.63 2.93 -17.58
N LYS A 570 -12.10 2.99 -16.36
CA LYS A 570 -10.83 3.63 -16.06
C LYS A 570 -10.01 2.79 -15.10
N VAL A 571 -8.69 2.80 -15.27
CA VAL A 571 -7.74 2.05 -14.44
C VAL A 571 -6.58 2.94 -14.02
N VAL A 572 -6.10 2.72 -12.79
CA VAL A 572 -5.05 3.56 -12.20
C VAL A 572 -3.63 3.05 -12.47
N VAL A 573 -2.71 4.01 -12.56
CA VAL A 573 -1.25 3.82 -12.61
C VAL A 573 -0.64 4.43 -11.36
N MET A 574 -0.61 3.64 -10.29
CA MET A 574 -0.02 4.02 -9.00
C MET A 574 1.42 3.54 -8.87
N ASP A 575 2.33 4.40 -8.40
CA ASP A 575 3.71 4.08 -8.02
C ASP A 575 4.51 3.28 -9.08
N ALA A 576 4.34 3.60 -10.35
CA ALA A 576 5.01 2.91 -11.45
C ALA A 576 6.53 3.14 -11.42
N SER A 577 7.30 2.05 -11.29
CA SER A 577 8.77 2.11 -11.44
C SER A 577 9.19 2.41 -12.89
N PRO A 578 10.45 2.80 -13.17
CA PRO A 578 10.86 3.22 -14.52
C PRO A 578 10.55 2.22 -15.65
N LEU A 579 10.69 0.91 -15.40
CA LEU A 579 10.33 -0.10 -16.40
C LEU A 579 8.81 -0.24 -16.56
N GLU A 580 8.05 -0.09 -15.48
CA GLU A 580 6.58 0.00 -15.58
C GLU A 580 6.14 1.25 -16.33
N GLN A 581 6.83 2.39 -16.16
CA GLN A 581 6.51 3.62 -16.90
C GLN A 581 6.71 3.42 -18.40
N ILE A 582 7.80 2.76 -18.81
CA ILE A 582 8.03 2.38 -20.21
C ILE A 582 6.90 1.47 -20.70
N ALA A 583 6.53 0.45 -19.92
CA ALA A 583 5.42 -0.43 -20.27
C ALA A 583 4.11 0.36 -20.44
N VAL A 584 3.70 1.13 -19.44
CA VAL A 584 2.48 1.94 -19.48
C VAL A 584 2.47 2.84 -20.72
N LYS A 585 3.58 3.53 -21.01
CA LYS A 585 3.72 4.35 -22.22
C LYS A 585 3.45 3.56 -23.50
N ASN A 586 4.13 2.42 -23.68
CA ASN A 586 3.96 1.61 -24.88
C ASN A 586 2.53 1.08 -25.01
N TYR A 587 1.89 0.71 -23.90
CA TYR A 587 0.51 0.25 -23.92
C TYR A 587 -0.45 1.38 -24.36
N ILE A 588 -0.31 2.57 -23.77
CA ILE A 588 -1.16 3.74 -24.06
C ILE A 588 -0.97 4.22 -25.50
N GLU A 589 0.27 4.26 -26.01
CA GLU A 589 0.52 4.66 -27.41
C GLU A 589 -0.16 3.72 -28.42
N MET A 590 -0.24 2.43 -28.10
CA MET A 590 -0.84 1.43 -28.99
C MET A 590 -2.35 1.30 -28.82
N LEU A 591 -2.85 1.55 -27.59
CA LEU A 591 -4.24 1.38 -27.18
C LEU A 591 -4.75 2.63 -26.43
N PRO A 592 -4.75 3.83 -27.04
CA PRO A 592 -5.25 5.03 -26.35
C PRO A 592 -6.74 4.93 -26.00
N GLN A 593 -7.50 4.18 -26.80
CA GLN A 593 -8.91 3.83 -26.60
C GLN A 593 -9.05 2.29 -26.66
N PRO A 594 -8.89 1.57 -25.54
CA PRO A 594 -8.77 0.12 -25.50
C PRO A 594 -10.12 -0.61 -25.63
N PHE A 595 -11.22 0.08 -25.98
CA PHE A 595 -12.54 -0.52 -26.09
C PHE A 595 -12.99 -0.67 -27.56
N PRO A 596 -13.62 -1.80 -27.92
CA PRO A 596 -13.73 -3.02 -27.10
C PRO A 596 -12.37 -3.73 -26.98
N MET A 597 -12.13 -4.37 -25.84
CA MET A 597 -11.08 -5.38 -25.66
C MET A 597 -11.75 -6.74 -25.51
N LEU A 598 -11.46 -7.67 -26.40
CA LEU A 598 -12.18 -8.94 -26.49
C LEU A 598 -11.24 -10.12 -26.18
N PRO A 599 -11.63 -11.09 -25.35
CA PRO A 599 -10.93 -12.38 -25.29
C PRO A 599 -10.92 -13.02 -26.68
N ALA A 600 -9.76 -13.50 -27.13
CA ALA A 600 -9.57 -13.99 -28.50
C ALA A 600 -8.61 -15.20 -28.57
N THR A 601 -8.45 -15.93 -27.46
CA THR A 601 -7.60 -17.12 -27.38
C THR A 601 -8.03 -18.23 -28.35
N ASP A 602 -9.32 -18.33 -28.65
CA ASP A 602 -9.89 -19.28 -29.61
C ASP A 602 -9.67 -18.88 -31.08
N GLN A 603 -9.21 -17.65 -31.34
CA GLN A 603 -8.94 -17.13 -32.69
C GLN A 603 -7.47 -17.32 -33.13
N ILE A 604 -6.57 -17.63 -32.19
CA ILE A 604 -5.16 -17.91 -32.49
C ILE A 604 -4.93 -19.42 -32.70
N ALA A 605 -3.97 -19.77 -33.56
CA ALA A 605 -3.55 -21.17 -33.69
C ALA A 605 -2.43 -21.48 -32.70
N MET A 606 -2.69 -22.43 -31.79
CA MET A 606 -1.71 -22.92 -30.83
C MET A 606 -0.80 -23.96 -31.49
N ILE A 607 0.49 -23.66 -31.63
CA ILE A 607 1.47 -24.61 -32.17
C ILE A 607 2.10 -25.41 -31.03
N GLN A 608 2.47 -24.73 -29.94
CA GLN A 608 3.12 -25.33 -28.78
C GLN A 608 2.74 -24.57 -27.51
N GLY A 609 2.64 -25.27 -26.39
CA GLY A 609 2.39 -24.67 -25.08
C GLY A 609 0.94 -24.21 -24.93
N LYS A 610 0.74 -23.21 -24.06
CA LYS A 610 -0.54 -22.55 -23.85
C LYS A 610 -0.34 -21.05 -23.82
N ALA A 611 -1.29 -20.31 -24.35
CA ALA A 611 -1.23 -18.86 -24.39
C ALA A 611 -2.62 -18.28 -24.15
N VAL A 612 -2.64 -17.01 -23.75
CA VAL A 612 -3.84 -16.19 -23.63
C VAL A 612 -3.73 -15.07 -24.66
N ALA A 613 -4.82 -14.81 -25.37
CA ALA A 613 -4.89 -13.74 -26.35
C ALA A 613 -6.12 -12.87 -26.13
N PHE A 614 -5.93 -11.58 -26.34
CA PHE A 614 -6.99 -10.59 -26.44
C PHE A 614 -6.82 -9.80 -27.73
N GLN A 615 -7.93 -9.29 -28.25
CA GLN A 615 -7.97 -8.50 -29.47
C GLN A 615 -8.73 -7.21 -29.19
N HIS A 616 -8.10 -6.10 -29.54
CA HIS A 616 -8.76 -4.83 -29.71
C HIS A 616 -9.01 -4.60 -31.21
N LEU A 617 -10.26 -4.30 -31.52
CA LEU A 617 -10.69 -3.86 -32.84
C LEU A 617 -10.75 -2.34 -32.77
N GLY A 618 -9.82 -1.64 -33.46
CA GLY A 618 -10.05 -0.22 -33.76
C GLY A 618 -11.39 -0.08 -34.49
N GLY A 619 -12.01 1.10 -34.45
CA GLY A 619 -13.43 1.37 -34.77
C GLY A 619 -14.12 0.70 -35.98
N ASP A 620 -15.37 1.07 -36.22
CA ASP A 620 -16.41 0.29 -36.94
C ASP A 620 -16.21 -0.01 -38.45
N VAL A 621 -15.00 0.10 -38.99
CA VAL A 621 -14.72 -0.08 -40.42
C VAL A 621 -13.73 -1.21 -40.61
N SER A 622 -13.97 -2.05 -41.62
CA SER A 622 -13.19 -3.22 -42.05
C SER A 622 -11.69 -3.00 -42.35
N ASN A 623 -11.15 -1.81 -42.09
CA ASN A 623 -9.74 -1.40 -42.22
C ASN A 623 -9.14 -0.84 -40.91
N ALA A 624 -9.88 -0.85 -39.81
CA ALA A 624 -9.37 -0.33 -38.55
C ALA A 624 -8.25 -1.22 -38.00
N GLY A 625 -7.21 -0.58 -37.48
CA GLY A 625 -6.06 -1.28 -36.94
C GLY A 625 -6.46 -2.30 -35.88
N GLN A 626 -6.03 -3.55 -36.06
CA GLN A 626 -6.20 -4.58 -35.05
C GLN A 626 -4.97 -4.59 -34.14
N VAL A 627 -5.20 -4.65 -32.84
CA VAL A 627 -4.13 -4.82 -31.86
C VAL A 627 -4.39 -6.10 -31.08
N TRP A 628 -3.44 -7.02 -31.12
CA TRP A 628 -3.49 -8.23 -30.29
C TRP A 628 -2.62 -8.04 -29.06
N VAL A 629 -3.10 -8.48 -27.90
CA VAL A 629 -2.31 -8.62 -26.67
C VAL A 629 -2.19 -10.10 -26.36
N VAL A 630 -0.96 -10.62 -26.28
CA VAL A 630 -0.71 -12.06 -26.21
C VAL A 630 0.43 -12.38 -25.25
N TRP A 631 0.27 -13.44 -24.46
CA TRP A 631 1.32 -13.98 -23.58
C TRP A 631 1.14 -15.48 -23.37
N ALA A 632 2.22 -16.17 -23.00
CA ALA A 632 2.13 -17.57 -22.57
C ALA A 632 1.28 -17.67 -21.30
N GLU A 633 0.53 -18.76 -21.10
CA GLU A 633 -0.21 -18.97 -19.85
C GLU A 633 0.78 -19.15 -18.70
N ALA A 634 0.53 -18.49 -17.55
CA ALA A 634 1.40 -18.58 -16.39
C ALA A 634 1.59 -20.05 -15.95
N ASP A 635 2.82 -20.40 -15.58
CA ASP A 635 3.17 -21.78 -15.15
C ASP A 635 2.97 -22.87 -16.23
N SER A 636 2.76 -22.50 -17.49
CA SER A 636 2.62 -23.46 -18.62
C SER A 636 3.89 -23.66 -19.45
N GLY A 637 4.94 -22.87 -19.19
CA GLY A 637 6.17 -22.84 -19.98
C GLY A 637 6.09 -21.90 -21.19
N ASP A 638 7.03 -22.03 -22.12
CA ASP A 638 7.04 -21.27 -23.37
C ASP A 638 5.88 -21.71 -24.28
N ALA A 639 5.38 -20.77 -25.08
CA ALA A 639 4.35 -21.04 -26.09
C ALA A 639 4.77 -20.54 -27.48
N VAL A 640 4.24 -21.20 -28.51
CA VAL A 640 4.36 -20.76 -29.91
C VAL A 640 2.97 -20.67 -30.49
N VAL A 641 2.63 -19.48 -31.00
CA VAL A 641 1.31 -19.18 -31.52
C VAL A 641 1.40 -18.60 -32.94
N GLU A 642 0.35 -18.78 -33.71
CA GLU A 642 0.15 -18.08 -34.98
C GLU A 642 -1.12 -17.21 -34.91
N ILE A 643 -0.95 -15.92 -35.14
CA ILE A 643 -2.01 -14.92 -35.02
C ILE A 643 -2.48 -14.52 -36.42
N PRO A 644 -3.79 -14.56 -36.71
CA PRO A 644 -4.33 -14.09 -37.97
C PRO A 644 -4.20 -12.57 -38.07
N VAL A 645 -3.68 -12.10 -39.19
CA VAL A 645 -3.42 -10.67 -39.45
C VAL A 645 -3.74 -10.35 -40.91
N VAL A 646 -4.01 -9.09 -41.19
CA VAL A 646 -4.51 -8.63 -42.50
C VAL A 646 -3.39 -8.04 -43.35
N GLY A 647 -2.45 -7.31 -42.74
CA GLY A 647 -1.32 -6.70 -43.46
C GLY A 647 -0.20 -7.69 -43.81
N ASP A 648 0.69 -7.27 -44.71
CA ASP A 648 1.91 -8.02 -45.08
C ASP A 648 3.01 -7.93 -44.00
N HIS A 649 2.88 -6.97 -43.09
CA HIS A 649 3.79 -6.74 -41.97
C HIS A 649 3.00 -6.38 -40.71
N VAL A 650 3.57 -6.70 -39.55
CA VAL A 650 3.08 -6.25 -38.24
C VAL A 650 4.22 -5.67 -37.42
N GLU A 651 3.91 -4.72 -36.54
CA GLU A 651 4.83 -4.26 -35.51
C GLU A 651 4.56 -5.07 -34.22
N VAL A 652 5.61 -5.64 -33.64
CA VAL A 652 5.57 -6.34 -32.36
C VAL A 652 6.22 -5.47 -31.31
N VAL A 653 5.49 -5.14 -30.23
CA VAL A 653 5.96 -4.26 -29.16
C VAL A 653 6.01 -5.03 -27.84
N GLY A 654 7.18 -5.01 -27.19
CA GLY A 654 7.41 -5.60 -25.87
C GLY A 654 7.19 -4.62 -24.71
N VAL A 655 7.06 -5.15 -23.50
CA VAL A 655 6.89 -4.35 -22.26
C VAL A 655 8.09 -3.44 -21.95
N ASP A 656 9.27 -3.78 -22.46
CA ASP A 656 10.51 -3.03 -22.31
C ASP A 656 10.71 -1.94 -23.38
N GLY A 657 9.76 -1.80 -24.31
CA GLY A 657 9.84 -0.85 -25.42
C GLY A 657 10.60 -1.37 -26.64
N HIS A 658 11.03 -2.63 -26.64
CA HIS A 658 11.54 -3.24 -27.86
C HIS A 658 10.44 -3.30 -28.93
N ARG A 659 10.78 -2.90 -30.15
CA ARG A 659 9.90 -2.89 -31.32
C ARG A 659 10.54 -3.68 -32.46
N GLU A 660 9.76 -4.56 -33.09
CA GLU A 660 10.21 -5.39 -34.20
C GLU A 660 9.15 -5.44 -35.30
N THR A 661 9.53 -5.15 -36.54
CA THR A 661 8.66 -5.41 -37.69
C THR A 661 8.81 -6.85 -38.13
N ARG A 662 7.70 -7.59 -38.20
CA ARG A 662 7.68 -8.97 -38.69
C ARG A 662 6.91 -9.08 -39.99
N GLN A 663 7.46 -9.85 -40.91
CA GLN A 663 6.78 -10.24 -42.13
C GLN A 663 5.67 -11.25 -41.81
N VAL A 664 4.53 -11.07 -42.46
CA VAL A 664 3.38 -11.97 -42.37
C VAL A 664 3.50 -13.05 -43.43
N LEU A 665 3.29 -14.31 -43.03
CA LEU A 665 3.32 -15.47 -43.92
C LEU A 665 1.92 -16.07 -43.98
N GLN A 666 1.33 -16.09 -45.17
CA GLN A 666 0.00 -16.67 -45.40
C GLN A 666 -1.10 -16.05 -44.50
N GLY A 667 -1.06 -14.73 -44.31
CA GLY A 667 -2.01 -14.01 -43.44
C GLY A 667 -1.86 -14.30 -41.95
N ARG A 668 -0.71 -14.85 -41.52
CA ARG A 668 -0.42 -15.14 -40.13
C ARG A 668 0.97 -14.66 -39.73
N VAL A 669 1.10 -14.25 -38.47
CA VAL A 669 2.40 -13.99 -37.84
C VAL A 669 2.66 -15.05 -36.76
N ARG A 670 3.84 -15.66 -36.80
CA ARG A 670 4.28 -16.64 -35.79
C ARG A 670 5.08 -15.95 -34.69
N LEU A 671 4.70 -16.23 -33.45
CA LEU A 671 5.29 -15.61 -32.26
C LEU A 671 5.74 -16.68 -31.28
N GLN A 672 6.91 -16.45 -30.69
CA GLN A 672 7.41 -17.22 -29.56
C GLN A 672 7.19 -16.40 -28.30
N LEU A 673 6.42 -16.95 -27.38
CA LEU A 673 6.04 -16.33 -26.12
C LEU A 673 6.85 -17.00 -25.01
N ARG A 674 7.64 -16.21 -24.28
CA ARG A 674 8.41 -16.72 -23.15
C ARG A 674 7.49 -16.97 -21.96
N GLY A 675 7.58 -18.17 -21.39
CA GLY A 675 6.89 -18.53 -20.17
C GLY A 675 7.50 -17.84 -18.95
N ASP A 676 6.68 -17.70 -17.93
CA ASP A 676 7.10 -17.39 -16.57
C ASP A 676 6.13 -18.10 -15.61
N PRO A 677 6.61 -18.65 -14.48
CA PRO A 677 5.73 -19.34 -13.53
C PRO A 677 4.66 -18.45 -12.88
N LYS A 678 4.73 -17.12 -13.06
CA LYS A 678 3.88 -16.15 -12.36
C LYS A 678 3.29 -15.10 -13.28
N MET A 679 4.14 -14.42 -14.05
CA MET A 679 3.77 -13.26 -14.85
C MET A 679 4.55 -13.25 -16.17
N PRO A 680 4.13 -14.07 -17.16
CA PRO A 680 4.75 -14.10 -18.48
C PRO A 680 4.70 -12.73 -19.16
N ALA A 681 5.78 -12.32 -19.82
CA ALA A 681 5.81 -11.02 -20.47
C ALA A 681 4.85 -11.00 -21.68
N PRO A 682 3.85 -10.10 -21.71
CA PRO A 682 2.99 -9.94 -22.86
C PRO A 682 3.68 -9.16 -23.99
N ILE A 683 3.18 -9.38 -25.19
CA ILE A 683 3.55 -8.65 -26.39
C ILE A 683 2.30 -8.07 -27.04
N LEU A 684 2.45 -6.89 -27.63
CA LEU A 684 1.44 -6.29 -28.51
C LEU A 684 1.80 -6.59 -29.96
N VAL A 685 0.80 -6.95 -30.77
CA VAL A 685 0.96 -7.13 -32.22
C VAL A 685 0.04 -6.15 -32.91
N ILE A 686 0.63 -5.18 -33.60
CA ILE A 686 -0.04 -4.07 -34.24
C ILE A 686 -0.19 -4.39 -35.73
N ASN A 687 -1.42 -4.64 -36.14
CA ASN A 687 -1.83 -4.90 -37.51
C ASN A 687 -2.65 -3.69 -37.99
N ARG A 688 -1.97 -2.61 -38.34
CA ARG A 688 -2.57 -1.39 -38.94
C ARG A 688 -2.35 -1.44 -40.45
N ALA A 689 -3.41 -1.19 -41.23
CA ALA A 689 -3.26 -1.03 -42.67
C ALA A 689 -2.25 0.08 -42.97
N SER A 690 -1.25 -0.20 -43.79
CA SER A 690 -0.25 0.77 -44.24
C SER A 690 -0.98 1.92 -44.97
N GLY A 691 -1.17 3.05 -44.29
CA GLY A 691 -1.83 4.25 -44.83
C GLY A 691 -2.78 4.99 -43.88
N ALA A 692 -3.07 4.48 -42.68
CA ALA A 692 -4.02 5.12 -41.75
C ALA A 692 -3.39 6.14 -40.77
N GLY A 693 -2.20 6.67 -41.05
CA GLY A 693 -1.44 7.50 -40.12
C GLY A 693 -0.52 8.54 -40.77
N GLU A 694 -0.93 9.12 -41.89
CA GLU A 694 -0.42 10.43 -42.36
C GLU A 694 -1.46 11.52 -42.15
#